data_AF-A0A835SR93-F1
#
_entry.id   AF-A0A835SR93-F1
#
_cell.length_a   1.000
_cell.length_b   1.000
_cell.length_c   1.000
_cell.angle_alpha   90.00
_cell.angle_beta   90.00
_cell.angle_gamma   90.00
#
_symmetry.space_group_name_H-M   'P 1'
#
loop_
_entity.id
_entity.type
_entity.pdbx_description
1 polymer ?
#
loop_
_entity_poly.entity_id
_entity_poly.type
_entity_poly.pdbx_seq_one_letter_code
_entity_poly.pdbx_strand_id
1 'polypeptide(L)'
;MGAGCSAAAPEAAAAQGAEAAVAPSGPQPGYVYLSYHRADTGDQKACGGDGAAGRIRDWLTSKGYVVLMGERDDDADGGKKVAGVQQGPMQVWYQRMQRAVESCQAFVAVCSERYGTGAEAHRELQLADGTSGLPLLPLWHSGPWPPPDAHVLPLLGHLERVPRGPRPLCRTVLEGVMGELIDRLQGAGVMPAPNAVDGADAAAAAGRTSAYTADVEWCFQPGPEDPKEEDYALVKCYTRQLQEIVDRLSLTVRPTVLDLGGETFAGDLPQLLLADATAAAALSAAGSPALGGTLLLNRPHVTLRNGCIKLRQDQELRILAPGIVLDHVSVVTEVRQAGARASRKKLSSTGAAPPAPGGIDNGDGGGGGGVVGYGAVYEMGRAMVVMAAGAVGLRAFECQFTNHGPHLALWLAAGATAAFHECQVEARDGGGVWVRDAGSVLIGRSCHLQNTCGPCLQVEAGGGAQLVACTVANSSMHVGLAVGSGCRVRADKCMISGNQTGVSIYAGAVVELVGCEAMSNTLAGVEVREPGTTLTLIDCKLSQNSQSGLLVAQGGSARMTSCGAGGNRTHGVLVRGEGSFAALRQVTLSYNQQAGVLVNGAAKVDLVNCEAIGNKMCALIVWGAGTQAAAADCKFNTNVQAGMAVKDGGRCELTRCAVRGNKLPSEVAGAGSWLGTRECVIDEKPTVARGGVVEVLAPEGKGGKRGK
;
A
#
# COMPACT_ATOMS: atom_id res chain seq x y z
N MET A 1 47.09 57.96 41.73
CA MET A 1 47.88 56.73 41.54
C MET A 1 47.05 55.80 40.67
N GLY A 2 47.55 55.48 39.46
CA GLY A 2 46.96 54.59 38.43
C GLY A 2 45.60 55.04 37.89
N ALA A 3 45.48 56.10 37.06
CA ALA A 3 45.63 56.10 35.59
C ALA A 3 44.72 55.06 34.92
N GLY A 4 43.56 55.39 34.34
CA GLY A 4 43.31 56.22 33.14
C GLY A 4 42.78 55.26 32.06
N CYS A 5 41.70 55.45 31.30
CA CYS A 5 41.19 56.62 30.55
C CYS A 5 39.68 56.37 30.25
N SER A 6 38.75 57.31 30.50
CA SER A 6 38.25 58.38 29.59
C SER A 6 37.70 57.88 28.26
N ALA A 7 36.58 58.30 27.69
CA ALA A 7 35.57 59.32 28.01
C ALA A 7 34.40 59.17 27.00
N ALA A 8 33.27 59.76 27.38
CA ALA A 8 32.17 60.36 26.62
C ALA A 8 32.09 60.20 25.07
N ALA A 9 30.85 59.89 24.64
CA ALA A 9 30.28 60.05 23.29
C ALA A 9 30.39 61.50 22.75
N PRO A 10 30.30 61.74 21.41
CA PRO A 10 28.98 61.94 20.77
C PRO A 10 28.85 61.61 19.26
N GLU A 11 27.57 61.55 18.82
CA GLU A 11 26.96 61.87 17.50
C GLU A 11 27.55 61.38 16.15
N ALA A 12 26.75 60.57 15.43
CA ALA A 12 26.56 60.58 13.97
C ALA A 12 25.23 59.84 13.65
N ALA A 13 24.17 60.52 13.24
CA ALA A 13 23.84 60.93 11.87
C ALA A 13 23.60 59.76 10.89
N ALA A 14 22.33 59.68 10.46
CA ALA A 14 21.68 58.78 9.52
C ALA A 14 22.53 58.12 8.42
N ALA A 15 22.37 56.80 8.28
CA ALA A 15 22.51 56.10 7.00
C ALA A 15 21.33 55.14 6.83
N GLN A 16 20.69 55.27 5.67
CA GLN A 16 19.47 54.62 5.24
C GLN A 16 19.69 53.13 4.94
N GLY A 17 18.68 52.32 5.28
CA GLY A 17 18.22 51.15 4.55
C GLY A 17 19.26 50.19 3.95
N ALA A 18 19.71 49.23 4.75
CA ALA A 18 19.97 47.89 4.25
C ALA A 18 19.15 46.93 5.11
N GLU A 19 18.07 46.39 4.55
CA GLU A 19 17.37 45.23 5.09
C GLU A 19 18.38 44.09 5.19
N ALA A 20 18.99 43.94 6.37
CA ALA A 20 19.66 42.72 6.76
C ALA A 20 18.57 41.64 6.80
N ALA A 21 18.55 40.79 5.78
CA ALA A 21 17.74 39.59 5.75
C ALA A 21 17.96 38.85 7.07
N VAL A 22 16.90 38.81 7.88
CA VAL A 22 16.86 38.07 9.14
C VAL A 22 17.12 36.61 8.79
N ALA A 23 18.31 36.10 9.13
CA ALA A 23 18.62 34.69 8.98
C ALA A 23 17.62 33.88 9.82
N PRO A 24 16.89 32.90 9.24
CA PRO A 24 16.01 32.05 10.03
C PRO A 24 16.88 31.16 10.91
N SER A 25 16.96 31.49 12.20
CA SER A 25 17.61 30.66 13.21
C SER A 25 16.71 29.47 13.55
N GLY A 26 16.81 28.44 12.72
CA GLY A 26 16.28 27.09 12.90
C GLY A 26 17.09 26.13 12.01
N PRO A 27 17.15 24.82 12.30
CA PRO A 27 17.88 23.87 11.46
C PRO A 27 17.23 23.85 10.07
N GLN A 28 17.91 24.46 9.08
CA GLN A 28 17.43 24.47 7.72
C GLN A 28 17.60 23.08 7.09
N PRO A 29 16.64 22.61 6.28
CA PRO A 29 16.79 21.34 5.58
C PRO A 29 17.99 21.40 4.63
N GLY A 30 18.69 20.29 4.48
CA GLY A 30 19.79 20.18 3.54
C GLY A 30 19.33 20.32 2.09
N TYR A 31 19.82 21.35 1.40
CA TYR A 31 19.55 21.58 -0.03
C TYR A 31 20.56 20.82 -0.90
N VAL A 32 20.07 19.96 -1.78
CA VAL A 32 20.90 19.12 -2.67
C VAL A 32 20.56 19.42 -4.12
N TYR A 33 21.56 19.78 -4.93
CA TYR A 33 21.40 19.91 -6.39
C TYR A 33 21.67 18.56 -7.06
N LEU A 34 20.75 18.09 -7.91
CA LEU A 34 20.91 16.86 -8.67
C LEU A 34 21.12 17.17 -10.16
N SER A 35 22.33 16.90 -10.66
CA SER A 35 22.70 17.05 -12.07
C SER A 35 22.70 15.69 -12.76
N TYR A 36 22.05 15.56 -13.93
CA TYR A 36 21.84 14.29 -14.60
C TYR A 36 21.69 14.43 -16.12
N HIS A 37 21.93 13.36 -16.87
CA HIS A 37 21.67 13.34 -18.31
C HIS A 37 20.25 12.88 -18.59
N ARG A 38 19.39 13.78 -19.13
CA ARG A 38 17.95 13.51 -19.30
C ARG A 38 17.63 12.27 -20.11
N ALA A 39 18.29 12.09 -21.24
CA ALA A 39 18.02 10.95 -22.11
C ALA A 39 18.53 9.61 -21.55
N ASP A 40 19.26 9.62 -20.44
CA ASP A 40 19.72 8.38 -19.77
C ASP A 40 18.94 8.13 -18.48
N THR A 41 18.76 9.17 -17.67
CA THR A 41 18.31 9.06 -16.26
C THR A 41 17.11 9.93 -15.93
N GLY A 42 16.65 10.75 -16.88
CA GLY A 42 15.45 11.57 -16.73
C GLY A 42 14.15 10.77 -16.87
N ASP A 43 13.02 11.48 -16.86
CA ASP A 43 11.70 10.88 -16.94
C ASP A 43 11.50 10.02 -18.20
N GLN A 44 10.94 8.82 -18.00
CA GLN A 44 10.78 7.81 -19.04
C GLN A 44 9.75 8.20 -20.10
N LYS A 45 8.72 8.98 -19.74
CA LYS A 45 7.68 9.43 -20.66
C LYS A 45 8.06 10.70 -21.40
N ALA A 46 8.79 11.61 -20.76
CA ALA A 46 9.13 12.92 -21.34
C ALA A 46 10.42 12.89 -22.17
N CYS A 47 11.45 12.16 -21.74
CA CYS A 47 12.79 12.23 -22.35
C CYS A 47 13.46 10.88 -22.63
N GLY A 48 12.74 9.76 -22.40
CA GLY A 48 13.20 8.41 -22.73
C GLY A 48 14.33 7.88 -21.82
N GLY A 49 14.59 8.55 -20.69
CA GLY A 49 15.50 8.07 -19.65
C GLY A 49 14.87 6.94 -18.81
N ASP A 50 15.66 6.36 -17.92
CA ASP A 50 15.20 5.26 -17.07
C ASP A 50 14.50 5.69 -15.76
N GLY A 51 14.29 6.99 -15.56
CA GLY A 51 13.64 7.58 -14.39
C GLY A 51 14.50 7.62 -13.11
N ALA A 52 15.80 7.30 -13.16
CA ALA A 52 16.65 7.25 -11.98
C ALA A 52 16.73 8.60 -11.24
N ALA A 53 16.82 9.72 -11.94
CA ALA A 53 16.91 11.05 -11.32
C ALA A 53 15.67 11.37 -10.46
N GLY A 54 14.47 11.04 -10.95
CA GLY A 54 13.22 11.20 -10.20
C GLY A 54 13.17 10.31 -8.95
N ARG A 55 13.60 9.05 -9.06
CA ARG A 55 13.68 8.12 -7.92
C ARG A 55 14.66 8.61 -6.85
N ILE A 56 15.82 9.12 -7.25
CA ILE A 56 16.84 9.69 -6.35
C ILE A 56 16.28 10.92 -5.62
N ARG A 57 15.61 11.83 -6.35
CA ARG A 57 14.95 13.01 -5.80
C ARG A 57 13.91 12.63 -4.76
N ASP A 58 12.99 11.73 -5.10
CA ASP A 58 11.86 11.37 -4.24
C ASP A 58 12.37 10.67 -2.96
N TRP A 59 13.40 9.84 -3.10
CA TRP A 59 14.03 9.17 -1.97
C TRP A 59 14.71 10.16 -1.02
N LEU A 60 15.53 11.09 -1.52
CA LEU A 60 16.15 12.12 -0.67
C LEU A 60 15.10 13.03 -0.01
N THR A 61 14.03 13.36 -0.74
CA THR A 61 12.90 14.14 -0.20
C THR A 61 12.19 13.39 0.92
N SER A 62 11.99 12.07 0.79
CA SER A 62 11.40 11.24 1.84
C SER A 62 12.23 11.21 3.13
N LYS A 63 13.54 11.49 3.03
CA LYS A 63 14.47 11.54 4.15
C LYS A 63 14.64 12.95 4.72
N GLY A 64 13.91 13.94 4.21
CA GLY A 64 13.89 15.31 4.74
C GLY A 64 14.91 16.27 4.10
N TYR A 65 15.48 15.92 2.94
CA TYR A 65 16.30 16.83 2.12
C TYR A 65 15.43 17.59 1.12
N VAL A 66 15.84 18.79 0.73
CA VAL A 66 15.22 19.54 -0.37
C VAL A 66 16.08 19.35 -1.61
N VAL A 67 15.56 18.69 -2.64
CA VAL A 67 16.31 18.40 -3.87
C VAL A 67 15.91 19.36 -4.99
N LEU A 68 16.89 20.09 -5.53
CA LEU A 68 16.75 20.94 -6.71
C LEU A 68 17.27 20.18 -7.94
N MET A 69 16.54 20.23 -9.05
CA MET A 69 16.93 19.61 -10.31
C MET A 69 16.91 20.64 -11.44
N GLY A 70 17.90 20.58 -12.34
CA GLY A 70 17.99 21.42 -13.53
C GLY A 70 17.01 21.00 -14.63
N GLU A 71 15.71 21.03 -14.35
CA GLU A 71 14.70 20.84 -15.39
C GLU A 71 14.56 22.14 -16.21
N ARG A 72 14.44 21.98 -17.52
CA ARG A 72 14.22 23.03 -18.51
C ARG A 72 12.78 22.81 -18.85
N ASP A 73 11.93 23.68 -18.35
CA ASP A 73 10.50 23.64 -18.57
C ASP A 73 10.23 23.88 -20.06
N ASP A 74 10.25 22.83 -20.88
CA ASP A 74 9.84 22.95 -22.28
C ASP A 74 8.33 23.34 -22.37
N ASP A 75 7.56 23.08 -21.31
CA ASP A 75 6.14 23.44 -21.18
C ASP A 75 5.89 24.86 -20.64
N ALA A 76 6.87 25.50 -19.98
CA ALA A 76 6.79 26.92 -19.66
C ALA A 76 7.22 27.81 -20.84
N ASP A 77 7.92 27.24 -21.83
CA ASP A 77 8.49 27.95 -22.99
C ASP A 77 7.98 27.48 -24.38
N GLY A 78 6.96 26.63 -24.51
CA GLY A 78 6.54 26.25 -25.88
C GLY A 78 5.33 25.36 -26.16
N GLY A 79 4.26 25.39 -25.36
CA GLY A 79 3.03 24.64 -25.62
C GLY A 79 1.88 25.38 -26.32
N LYS A 80 2.12 26.16 -27.39
CA LYS A 80 1.18 26.53 -28.49
C LYS A 80 1.74 27.67 -29.33
N LYS A 81 1.82 27.48 -30.65
CA LYS A 81 1.98 28.58 -31.62
C LYS A 81 0.75 29.49 -31.56
N VAL A 82 0.79 30.51 -30.71
CA VAL A 82 -0.03 31.71 -30.86
C VAL A 82 0.80 32.68 -31.70
N ALA A 83 0.28 33.06 -32.86
CA ALA A 83 0.95 34.01 -33.74
C ALA A 83 1.17 35.34 -32.98
N GLY A 84 2.43 35.72 -32.75
CA GLY A 84 2.79 37.07 -32.33
C GLY A 84 3.54 37.24 -31.00
N VAL A 85 4.01 36.18 -30.32
CA VAL A 85 4.85 36.34 -29.10
C VAL A 85 6.24 35.76 -29.33
N GLN A 86 7.27 36.60 -29.22
CA GLN A 86 8.68 36.22 -29.33
C GLN A 86 9.08 35.27 -28.18
N GLN A 87 9.83 34.22 -28.53
CA GLN A 87 10.44 33.26 -27.61
C GLN A 87 11.26 33.98 -26.53
N GLY A 88 11.10 33.58 -25.26
CA GLY A 88 11.89 34.09 -24.14
C GLY A 88 13.37 33.67 -24.23
N PRO A 89 14.32 34.52 -23.80
CA PRO A 89 15.74 34.28 -24.04
C PRO A 89 16.37 33.27 -23.07
N MET A 90 17.25 32.42 -23.60
CA MET A 90 18.14 31.43 -22.94
C MET A 90 18.88 31.94 -21.68
N GLN A 91 18.95 33.26 -21.47
CA GLN A 91 19.54 33.90 -20.29
C GLN A 91 18.74 33.69 -18.99
N VAL A 92 17.40 33.56 -19.06
CA VAL A 92 16.55 33.44 -17.85
C VAL A 92 16.73 32.08 -17.16
N TRP A 93 16.82 31.01 -17.95
CA TRP A 93 17.10 29.67 -17.44
C TRP A 93 18.50 29.58 -16.80
N TYR A 94 19.52 30.15 -17.46
CA TYR A 94 20.88 30.17 -16.93
C TYR A 94 20.97 30.89 -15.57
N GLN A 95 20.28 32.02 -15.40
CA GLN A 95 20.22 32.74 -14.12
C GLN A 95 19.51 31.94 -13.01
N ARG A 96 18.49 31.13 -13.35
CA ARG A 96 17.79 30.26 -12.39
C ARG A 96 18.66 29.08 -11.98
N MET A 97 19.32 28.43 -12.95
CA MET A 97 20.26 27.34 -12.73
C MET A 97 21.45 27.80 -11.86
N GLN A 98 22.05 28.94 -12.19
CA GLN A 98 23.15 29.52 -11.41
C GLN A 98 22.72 29.77 -9.95
N ARG A 99 21.57 30.41 -9.73
CA ARG A 99 21.03 30.63 -8.37
C ARG A 99 20.75 29.32 -7.63
N ALA A 100 20.24 28.30 -8.31
CA ALA A 100 19.95 26.99 -7.71
C ALA A 100 21.23 26.25 -7.29
N VAL A 101 22.29 26.29 -8.09
CA VAL A 101 23.60 25.72 -7.71
C VAL A 101 24.24 26.50 -6.56
N GLU A 102 24.23 27.84 -6.62
CA GLU A 102 24.81 28.72 -5.58
C GLU A 102 24.07 28.65 -4.23
N SER A 103 22.81 28.20 -4.20
CA SER A 103 21.98 28.08 -2.99
C SER A 103 21.96 26.67 -2.37
N CYS A 104 22.55 25.68 -3.04
CA CYS A 104 22.62 24.31 -2.54
C CYS A 104 23.81 24.10 -1.61
N GLN A 105 23.69 23.11 -0.74
CA GLN A 105 24.73 22.71 0.22
C GLN A 105 25.49 21.46 -0.25
N ALA A 106 24.98 20.74 -1.24
CA ALA A 106 25.70 19.67 -1.94
C ALA A 106 25.28 19.58 -3.40
N PHE A 107 26.19 19.09 -4.24
CA PHE A 107 25.95 18.82 -5.66
C PHE A 107 26.20 17.35 -5.96
N VAL A 108 25.17 16.66 -6.45
CA VAL A 108 25.20 15.24 -6.81
C VAL A 108 25.19 15.10 -8.33
N ALA A 109 26.26 14.54 -8.87
CA ALA A 109 26.42 14.28 -10.30
C ALA A 109 26.04 12.83 -10.63
N VAL A 110 24.87 12.63 -11.26
CA VAL A 110 24.38 11.30 -11.67
C VAL A 110 25.06 10.88 -12.98
N CYS A 111 26.20 10.19 -12.84
CA CYS A 111 27.10 9.83 -13.91
C CYS A 111 26.59 8.60 -14.68
N SER A 112 25.82 8.85 -15.74
CA SER A 112 25.36 7.86 -16.72
C SER A 112 26.31 7.74 -17.92
N GLU A 113 26.02 6.82 -18.83
CA GLU A 113 26.81 6.54 -20.04
C GLU A 113 27.14 7.79 -20.89
N ARG A 114 26.19 8.74 -20.99
CA ARG A 114 26.35 9.99 -21.74
C ARG A 114 26.46 11.23 -20.84
N TYR A 115 26.76 11.05 -19.54
CA TYR A 115 26.92 12.20 -18.65
C TYR A 115 28.12 13.06 -19.05
N GLY A 116 27.87 14.36 -19.30
CA GLY A 116 28.86 15.31 -19.79
C GLY A 116 28.78 15.62 -21.29
N THR A 117 28.17 14.75 -22.11
CA THR A 117 28.09 14.98 -23.58
C THR A 117 27.07 16.05 -23.97
N GLY A 118 26.21 16.46 -23.04
CA GLY A 118 25.24 17.54 -23.20
C GLY A 118 25.75 18.87 -22.66
N ALA A 119 25.47 19.97 -23.37
CA ALA A 119 25.93 21.32 -22.99
C ALA A 119 25.35 21.83 -21.66
N GLU A 120 24.32 21.20 -21.10
CA GLU A 120 23.65 21.61 -19.85
C GLU A 120 24.37 21.03 -18.62
N ALA A 121 24.49 19.70 -18.52
CA ALA A 121 25.20 19.04 -17.40
C ALA A 121 26.67 19.46 -17.28
N HIS A 122 27.34 19.73 -18.40
CA HIS A 122 28.71 20.26 -18.40
C HIS A 122 28.81 21.65 -17.74
N ARG A 123 27.84 22.55 -18.02
CA ARG A 123 27.82 23.90 -17.44
C ARG A 123 27.45 23.89 -15.96
N GLU A 124 26.53 23.02 -15.54
CA GLU A 124 26.19 22.82 -14.13
C GLU A 124 27.40 22.38 -13.31
N LEU A 125 28.16 21.41 -13.83
CA LEU A 125 29.33 20.86 -13.16
C LEU A 125 30.48 21.89 -13.05
N GLN A 126 30.71 22.71 -14.09
CA GLN A 126 31.70 23.79 -14.04
C GLN A 126 31.32 24.89 -13.04
N LEU A 127 30.02 25.22 -12.92
CA LEU A 127 29.55 26.18 -11.93
C LEU A 127 29.68 25.65 -10.51
N ALA A 128 29.37 24.36 -10.30
CA ALA A 128 29.52 23.71 -9.01
C ALA A 128 30.99 23.64 -8.56
N ASP A 129 31.92 23.29 -9.47
CA ASP A 129 33.37 23.28 -9.21
C ASP A 129 33.92 24.69 -8.92
N GLY A 130 33.40 25.72 -9.60
CA GLY A 130 33.76 27.12 -9.33
C GLY A 130 33.18 27.70 -8.03
N THR A 131 32.23 27.01 -7.37
CA THR A 131 31.58 27.48 -6.15
C THR A 131 32.37 27.01 -4.91
N SER A 132 33.00 27.95 -4.22
CA SER A 132 33.85 27.64 -3.07
C SER A 132 33.07 26.94 -1.95
N GLY A 133 33.51 25.73 -1.57
CA GLY A 133 32.97 24.98 -0.44
C GLY A 133 31.77 24.07 -0.75
N LEU A 134 31.34 23.95 -2.02
CA LEU A 134 30.26 23.05 -2.41
C LEU A 134 30.79 21.60 -2.59
N PRO A 135 30.35 20.61 -1.80
CA PRO A 135 30.79 19.23 -1.96
C PRO A 135 30.22 18.61 -3.23
N LEU A 136 31.11 18.13 -4.10
CA LEU A 136 30.80 17.38 -5.31
C LEU A 136 30.74 15.88 -4.99
N LEU A 137 29.59 15.25 -5.23
CA LEU A 137 29.34 13.83 -4.98
C LEU A 137 29.02 13.11 -6.29
N PRO A 138 29.97 12.36 -6.87
CA PRO A 138 29.70 11.56 -8.06
C PRO A 138 28.89 10.32 -7.72
N LEU A 139 27.69 10.21 -8.28
CA LEU A 139 26.84 9.03 -8.21
C LEU A 139 26.95 8.26 -9.54
N TRP A 140 27.71 7.18 -9.55
CA TRP A 140 27.92 6.34 -10.74
C TRP A 140 26.65 5.56 -11.07
N HIS A 141 25.96 6.01 -12.11
CA HIS A 141 24.68 5.47 -12.54
C HIS A 141 24.79 4.34 -13.56
N SER A 142 25.53 4.56 -14.65
CA SER A 142 25.72 3.62 -15.76
C SER A 142 26.96 3.99 -16.57
N GLY A 143 27.37 3.15 -17.53
CA GLY A 143 28.55 3.41 -18.36
C GLY A 143 29.89 3.21 -17.63
N PRO A 144 31.01 3.46 -18.32
CA PRO A 144 32.35 3.31 -17.75
C PRO A 144 32.62 4.37 -16.66
N TRP A 145 33.30 3.96 -15.59
CA TRP A 145 33.83 4.87 -14.57
C TRP A 145 35.37 4.87 -14.59
N PRO A 146 36.01 6.05 -14.48
CA PRO A 146 35.42 7.39 -14.49
C PRO A 146 34.81 7.77 -15.85
N PRO A 147 33.89 8.75 -15.91
CA PRO A 147 33.28 9.18 -17.16
C PRO A 147 34.37 9.57 -18.17
N PRO A 148 34.36 9.05 -19.41
CA PRO A 148 35.45 9.21 -20.37
C PRO A 148 35.49 10.58 -21.04
N ASP A 149 34.47 11.42 -20.79
CA ASP A 149 34.37 12.76 -21.34
C ASP A 149 35.54 13.65 -20.86
N ALA A 150 36.22 14.29 -21.81
CA ALA A 150 37.44 15.06 -21.56
C ALA A 150 37.22 16.27 -20.62
N HIS A 151 35.98 16.73 -20.48
CA HIS A 151 35.62 17.84 -19.61
C HIS A 151 35.13 17.42 -18.23
N VAL A 152 34.56 16.21 -18.08
CA VAL A 152 34.09 15.67 -16.80
C VAL A 152 35.19 14.93 -16.05
N LEU A 153 36.05 14.21 -16.78
CA LEU A 153 37.11 13.38 -16.21
C LEU A 153 38.04 14.15 -15.24
N PRO A 154 38.54 15.36 -15.55
CA PRO A 154 39.39 16.11 -14.63
C PRO A 154 38.69 16.50 -13.32
N LEU A 155 37.36 16.73 -13.38
CA LEU A 155 36.56 17.23 -12.27
C LEU A 155 36.09 16.12 -11.32
N LEU A 156 35.65 14.97 -11.86
CA LEU A 156 35.08 13.89 -11.06
C LEU A 156 36.00 12.68 -10.86
N GLY A 157 36.99 12.49 -11.75
CA GLY A 157 37.79 11.26 -11.79
C GLY A 157 38.66 11.02 -10.55
N HIS A 158 38.98 12.07 -9.80
CA HIS A 158 39.77 12.01 -8.58
C HIS A 158 38.93 11.90 -7.30
N LEU A 159 37.59 12.01 -7.40
CA LEU A 159 36.67 11.97 -6.27
C LEU A 159 36.19 10.55 -5.97
N GLU A 160 35.89 10.29 -4.70
CA GLU A 160 35.29 9.01 -4.29
C GLU A 160 33.82 8.95 -4.73
N ARG A 161 33.55 8.07 -5.69
CA ARG A 161 32.20 7.80 -6.22
C ARG A 161 31.33 7.00 -5.24
N VAL A 162 30.03 7.17 -5.41
CA VAL A 162 28.99 6.31 -4.86
C VAL A 162 28.33 5.57 -6.04
N PRO A 163 28.12 4.25 -6.00
CA PRO A 163 28.59 3.31 -4.99
C PRO A 163 30.10 3.05 -5.08
N ARG A 164 30.72 2.75 -3.93
CA ARG A 164 32.12 2.26 -3.85
C ARG A 164 32.35 0.91 -4.53
N GLY A 165 31.28 0.13 -4.71
CA GLY A 165 31.32 -1.20 -5.30
C GLY A 165 31.79 -1.25 -6.76
N PRO A 166 31.98 -2.47 -7.31
CA PRO A 166 32.43 -2.67 -8.68
C PRO A 166 31.32 -2.49 -9.74
N ARG A 167 30.07 -2.27 -9.32
CA ARG A 167 28.90 -2.18 -10.19
C ARG A 167 28.22 -0.80 -10.08
N PRO A 168 27.70 -0.25 -11.19
CA PRO A 168 26.99 1.03 -11.22
C PRO A 168 25.60 0.95 -10.59
N LEU A 169 24.96 2.09 -10.31
CA LEU A 169 23.62 2.18 -9.72
C LEU A 169 22.57 1.38 -10.51
N CYS A 170 22.59 1.43 -11.84
CA CYS A 170 21.62 0.71 -12.68
C CYS A 170 21.76 -0.82 -12.61
N ARG A 171 22.83 -1.34 -12.00
CA ARG A 171 23.09 -2.77 -11.78
C ARG A 171 23.29 -3.09 -10.29
N THR A 172 22.88 -2.19 -9.41
CA THR A 172 22.94 -2.35 -7.95
C THR A 172 21.62 -1.91 -7.32
N VAL A 173 21.44 -2.23 -6.04
CA VAL A 173 20.22 -1.94 -5.31
C VAL A 173 20.21 -0.47 -4.92
N LEU A 174 19.20 0.27 -5.37
CA LEU A 174 19.08 1.71 -5.15
C LEU A 174 19.22 2.09 -3.68
N GLU A 175 18.56 1.40 -2.76
CA GLU A 175 18.56 1.74 -1.32
C GLU A 175 19.95 1.67 -0.67
N GLY A 176 20.78 0.69 -1.01
CA GLY A 176 22.13 0.56 -0.45
C GLY A 176 23.05 1.68 -0.94
N VAL A 177 22.95 2.03 -2.23
CA VAL A 177 23.69 3.14 -2.84
C VAL A 177 23.19 4.49 -2.30
N MET A 178 21.88 4.62 -2.07
CA MET A 178 21.27 5.84 -1.52
C MET A 178 21.58 6.01 -0.02
N GLY A 179 21.71 4.92 0.74
CA GLY A 179 22.25 4.93 2.10
C GLY A 179 23.68 5.44 2.13
N GLU A 180 24.55 4.92 1.26
CA GLU A 180 25.91 5.42 1.08
C GLU A 180 25.92 6.91 0.68
N LEU A 181 25.00 7.33 -0.21
CA LEU A 181 24.85 8.73 -0.59
C LEU A 181 24.42 9.61 0.60
N ILE A 182 23.53 9.15 1.49
CA ILE A 182 23.18 9.87 2.73
C ILE A 182 24.37 10.00 3.64
N ASP A 183 25.12 8.92 3.87
CA ASP A 183 26.30 8.96 4.72
C ASP A 183 27.32 9.98 4.20
N ARG A 184 27.44 10.09 2.88
CA ARG A 184 28.29 11.09 2.21
C ARG A 184 27.74 12.51 2.34
N LEU A 185 26.43 12.70 2.21
CA LEU A 185 25.77 14.00 2.41
C LEU A 185 25.90 14.48 3.86
N GLN A 186 25.63 13.62 4.83
CA GLN A 186 25.76 13.92 6.26
C GLN A 186 27.21 14.13 6.67
N GLY A 187 28.14 13.31 6.14
CA GLY A 187 29.57 13.50 6.31
C GLY A 187 30.10 14.82 5.74
N ALA A 188 29.41 15.37 4.73
CA ALA A 188 29.67 16.70 4.18
C ALA A 188 28.95 17.83 4.93
N GLY A 189 28.21 17.52 6.01
CA GLY A 189 27.50 18.50 6.84
C GLY A 189 26.08 18.85 6.38
N VAL A 190 25.52 18.13 5.40
CA VAL A 190 24.16 18.35 4.88
C VAL A 190 23.18 17.48 5.65
N MET A 191 22.31 18.10 6.47
CA MET A 191 21.42 17.39 7.40
C MET A 191 19.94 17.43 6.96
N PRO A 192 19.16 16.36 7.21
CA PRO A 192 17.73 16.36 6.96
C PRO A 192 16.96 17.19 8.01
N ALA A 193 15.75 17.64 7.68
CA ALA A 193 14.88 18.36 8.62
C ALA A 193 14.49 17.50 9.85
N PRO A 194 14.41 18.08 11.07
CA PRO A 194 13.96 17.36 12.26
C PRO A 194 12.47 17.02 12.17
N ASN A 195 12.12 15.72 12.19
CA ASN A 195 10.76 15.23 11.98
C ASN A 195 9.84 15.35 13.22
N ALA A 196 8.62 15.83 12.97
CA ALA A 196 7.49 15.85 13.89
C ALA A 196 6.77 14.50 13.95
N VAL A 197 7.05 13.69 14.98
CA VAL A 197 6.12 12.74 15.60
C VAL A 197 6.70 12.34 16.96
N ASP A 198 6.13 12.86 18.05
CA ASP A 198 6.56 12.53 19.42
C ASP A 198 6.29 11.06 19.74
N GLY A 199 7.37 10.33 19.97
CA GLY A 199 7.40 8.95 20.43
C GLY A 199 7.29 8.86 21.94
N ALA A 200 6.17 8.35 22.43
CA ALA A 200 6.08 7.75 23.77
C ALA A 200 5.02 6.64 23.80
N ASP A 201 3.91 6.78 23.08
CA ASP A 201 2.87 5.74 23.02
C ASP A 201 3.08 4.71 21.90
N ALA A 202 3.93 5.02 20.92
CA ALA A 202 4.32 4.07 19.88
C ALA A 202 5.28 2.98 20.38
N ALA A 203 6.06 3.22 21.44
CA ALA A 203 7.06 2.25 21.92
C ALA A 203 6.43 0.99 22.56
N ALA A 204 5.26 1.13 23.19
CA ALA A 204 4.52 -0.01 23.76
C ALA A 204 3.76 -0.84 22.69
N ALA A 205 3.56 -0.27 21.49
CA ALA A 205 3.04 -0.96 20.31
C ALA A 205 4.17 -1.49 19.40
N ALA A 206 5.30 -0.79 19.31
CA ALA A 206 6.52 -1.10 18.55
C ALA A 206 7.23 -2.35 19.08
N GLY A 207 7.22 -2.55 20.41
CA GLY A 207 7.77 -3.76 21.05
C GLY A 207 7.09 -5.08 20.65
N ARG A 208 5.97 -5.03 19.90
CA ARG A 208 5.29 -6.19 19.32
C ARG A 208 5.07 -6.12 17.80
N THR A 209 5.60 -5.10 17.12
CA THR A 209 5.44 -4.85 15.67
C THR A 209 6.77 -4.89 14.87
N SER A 210 7.90 -5.14 15.53
CA SER A 210 9.26 -5.14 14.96
C SER A 210 9.56 -6.19 13.86
N ALA A 211 8.61 -7.04 13.45
CA ALA A 211 8.83 -8.05 12.40
C ALA A 211 8.15 -7.73 11.05
N TYR A 212 7.33 -6.67 10.96
CA TYR A 212 6.46 -6.42 9.80
C TYR A 212 6.63 -5.02 9.17
N THR A 213 7.61 -4.23 9.61
CA THR A 213 7.96 -2.91 9.06
C THR A 213 9.23 -2.93 8.19
N ALA A 214 9.76 -4.10 7.87
CA ALA A 214 10.94 -4.22 7.00
C ALA A 214 10.56 -3.99 5.53
N ASP A 215 11.39 -3.26 4.79
CA ASP A 215 11.30 -3.16 3.34
C ASP A 215 11.22 -4.56 2.74
N VAL A 216 10.18 -4.86 1.96
CA VAL A 216 10.01 -6.17 1.30
C VAL A 216 11.05 -6.43 0.20
N GLU A 217 11.95 -5.48 -0.06
CA GLU A 217 12.97 -5.54 -1.12
C GLU A 217 13.93 -6.73 -0.95
N TRP A 218 14.30 -7.10 0.29
CA TRP A 218 15.18 -8.23 0.54
C TRP A 218 14.58 -9.56 0.06
N CYS A 219 13.25 -9.68 0.02
CA CYS A 219 12.55 -10.90 -0.41
C CYS A 219 12.72 -11.19 -1.90
N PHE A 220 13.09 -10.18 -2.70
CA PHE A 220 13.32 -10.31 -4.14
C PHE A 220 14.79 -10.51 -4.49
N GLN A 221 15.69 -10.46 -3.52
CA GLN A 221 17.12 -10.64 -3.74
C GLN A 221 17.54 -12.10 -3.46
N PRO A 222 18.64 -12.57 -4.08
CA PRO A 222 19.30 -13.78 -3.63
C PRO A 222 19.67 -13.65 -2.16
N GLY A 223 19.29 -14.63 -1.34
CA GLY A 223 19.66 -14.68 0.06
C GLY A 223 21.15 -14.98 0.24
N PRO A 224 21.70 -14.80 1.45
CA PRO A 224 23.10 -15.16 1.74
C PRO A 224 23.40 -16.66 1.57
N GLU A 225 22.36 -17.51 1.63
CA GLU A 225 22.45 -18.95 1.38
C GLU A 225 22.23 -19.33 -0.10
N ASP A 226 21.86 -18.37 -0.96
CA ASP A 226 21.69 -18.66 -2.38
C ASP A 226 23.06 -18.83 -3.08
N PRO A 227 23.20 -19.82 -3.97
CA PRO A 227 24.39 -20.00 -4.79
C PRO A 227 24.71 -18.76 -5.60
N LYS A 228 25.98 -18.56 -5.92
CA LYS A 228 26.36 -17.48 -6.83
C LYS A 228 25.87 -17.81 -8.23
N GLU A 229 25.59 -16.78 -9.03
CA GLU A 229 25.09 -16.93 -10.39
C GLU A 229 26.00 -17.81 -11.28
N GLU A 230 27.32 -17.76 -11.05
CA GLU A 230 28.32 -18.58 -11.74
C GLU A 230 28.19 -20.09 -11.47
N ASP A 231 27.53 -20.49 -10.38
CA ASP A 231 27.33 -21.88 -10.00
C ASP A 231 26.12 -22.52 -10.72
N TYR A 232 25.28 -21.71 -11.37
CA TYR A 232 24.08 -22.18 -12.05
C TYR A 232 24.39 -22.82 -13.41
N ALA A 233 23.98 -24.07 -13.58
CA ALA A 233 24.01 -24.73 -14.87
C ALA A 233 22.82 -24.25 -15.73
N LEU A 234 23.09 -23.70 -16.91
CA LEU A 234 22.06 -23.36 -17.88
C LEU A 234 21.66 -24.58 -18.72
N VAL A 235 20.40 -24.99 -18.63
CA VAL A 235 19.84 -26.13 -19.35
C VAL A 235 18.66 -25.64 -20.19
N LYS A 236 18.75 -25.81 -21.51
CA LYS A 236 17.65 -25.47 -22.43
C LYS A 236 16.73 -26.67 -22.63
N CYS A 237 15.42 -26.43 -22.60
CA CYS A 237 14.39 -27.41 -22.93
C CYS A 237 13.82 -27.12 -24.32
N TYR A 238 13.42 -28.15 -25.07
CA TYR A 238 13.02 -28.01 -26.48
C TYR A 238 11.95 -29.00 -26.96
N THR A 239 11.60 -30.00 -26.16
CA THR A 239 10.65 -31.04 -26.56
C THR A 239 9.19 -30.59 -26.47
N ARG A 240 8.92 -29.49 -25.74
CA ARG A 240 7.57 -29.00 -25.41
C ARG A 240 6.73 -30.01 -24.60
N GLN A 241 7.36 -31.01 -24.00
CA GLN A 241 6.73 -32.01 -23.15
C GLN A 241 7.03 -31.75 -21.68
N LEU A 242 6.02 -31.76 -20.81
CA LEU A 242 6.23 -31.62 -19.37
C LEU A 242 7.19 -32.68 -18.81
N GLN A 243 7.19 -33.88 -19.41
CA GLN A 243 8.10 -34.95 -19.03
C GLN A 243 9.58 -34.56 -19.18
N GLU A 244 9.96 -33.73 -20.16
CA GLU A 244 11.34 -33.26 -20.26
C GLU A 244 11.73 -32.43 -19.04
N ILE A 245 10.83 -31.56 -18.54
CA ILE A 245 11.10 -30.78 -17.34
C ILE A 245 11.33 -31.72 -16.16
N VAL A 246 10.49 -32.74 -15.99
CA VAL A 246 10.63 -33.77 -14.94
C VAL A 246 11.98 -34.50 -15.05
N ASP A 247 12.35 -34.93 -16.25
CA ASP A 247 13.59 -35.68 -16.49
C ASP A 247 14.82 -34.80 -16.21
N ARG A 248 14.80 -33.54 -16.65
CA ARG A 248 15.88 -32.58 -16.38
C ARG A 248 16.01 -32.31 -14.89
N LEU A 249 14.92 -32.05 -14.19
CA LEU A 249 14.90 -31.85 -12.73
C LEU A 249 15.47 -33.06 -11.99
N SER A 250 15.16 -34.27 -12.43
CA SER A 250 15.66 -35.51 -11.82
C SER A 250 17.18 -35.67 -11.97
N LEU A 251 17.75 -35.10 -13.04
CA LEU A 251 19.18 -35.10 -13.33
C LEU A 251 19.92 -33.88 -12.74
N THR A 252 19.21 -32.92 -12.12
CA THR A 252 19.87 -31.76 -11.51
C THR A 252 20.60 -32.15 -10.22
N VAL A 253 21.92 -31.94 -10.22
CA VAL A 253 22.80 -32.13 -9.05
C VAL A 253 23.35 -30.79 -8.55
N ARG A 254 23.33 -29.76 -9.40
CA ARG A 254 23.78 -28.39 -9.11
C ARG A 254 22.61 -27.42 -9.26
N PRO A 255 22.70 -26.20 -8.69
CA PRO A 255 21.77 -25.12 -9.00
C PRO A 255 21.61 -25.00 -10.52
N THR A 256 20.37 -24.92 -11.00
CA THR A 256 20.06 -25.07 -12.43
C THR A 256 19.07 -24.02 -12.88
N VAL A 257 19.35 -23.40 -14.02
CA VAL A 257 18.42 -22.56 -14.77
C VAL A 257 17.87 -23.40 -15.93
N LEU A 258 16.58 -23.74 -15.86
CA LEU A 258 15.84 -24.38 -16.94
C LEU A 258 15.20 -23.28 -17.79
N ASP A 259 15.75 -23.09 -18.98
CA ASP A 259 15.26 -22.15 -19.97
C ASP A 259 14.26 -22.84 -20.89
N LEU A 260 12.99 -22.44 -20.80
CA LEU A 260 11.89 -22.99 -21.56
C LEU A 260 11.78 -22.38 -22.98
N GLY A 261 12.65 -21.41 -23.32
CA GLY A 261 12.80 -20.91 -24.70
C GLY A 261 11.58 -20.17 -25.27
N GLY A 262 10.67 -19.70 -24.43
CA GLY A 262 9.40 -19.07 -24.81
C GLY A 262 8.32 -20.07 -25.23
N GLU A 263 8.57 -21.38 -25.07
CA GLU A 263 7.71 -22.44 -25.55
C GLU A 263 6.64 -22.84 -24.52
N THR A 264 5.59 -23.51 -24.99
CA THR A 264 4.56 -24.11 -24.12
C THR A 264 4.83 -25.59 -23.92
N PHE A 265 4.96 -26.00 -22.66
CA PHE A 265 5.16 -27.38 -22.22
C PHE A 265 3.85 -27.95 -21.72
N ALA A 266 3.40 -29.06 -22.32
CA ALA A 266 2.17 -29.76 -21.96
C ALA A 266 2.40 -31.27 -21.93
N GLY A 267 1.40 -32.04 -21.50
CA GLY A 267 1.43 -33.50 -21.52
C GLY A 267 1.11 -34.13 -20.18
N ASP A 268 1.29 -35.45 -20.10
CA ASP A 268 1.03 -36.20 -18.88
C ASP A 268 2.18 -36.06 -17.89
N LEU A 269 1.81 -35.95 -16.61
CA LEU A 269 2.72 -35.91 -15.49
C LEU A 269 2.60 -37.22 -14.70
N PRO A 270 3.70 -37.70 -14.09
CA PRO A 270 3.66 -38.90 -13.29
C PRO A 270 2.76 -38.72 -12.06
N GLN A 271 2.03 -39.78 -11.69
CA GLN A 271 1.38 -39.83 -10.39
C GLN A 271 2.44 -39.94 -9.29
N LEU A 272 2.30 -39.13 -8.25
CA LEU A 272 3.14 -39.21 -7.06
C LEU A 272 2.81 -40.50 -6.28
N LEU A 273 3.65 -41.51 -6.43
CA LEU A 273 3.66 -42.69 -5.56
C LEU A 273 4.41 -42.34 -4.28
N LEU A 274 3.66 -42.12 -3.20
CA LEU A 274 4.19 -41.83 -1.87
C LEU A 274 4.80 -43.11 -1.26
N ALA A 275 6.09 -43.34 -1.47
CA ALA A 275 6.80 -44.45 -0.83
C ALA A 275 7.35 -44.07 0.58
N ASP A 276 7.53 -42.78 0.85
CA ASP A 276 8.14 -42.26 2.08
C ASP A 276 7.09 -41.55 2.97
N ALA A 277 7.09 -41.89 4.26
CA ALA A 277 6.21 -41.29 5.27
C ALA A 277 6.44 -39.78 5.43
N THR A 278 7.66 -39.28 5.23
CA THR A 278 7.98 -37.84 5.34
C THR A 278 7.44 -37.07 4.13
N ALA A 279 7.59 -37.62 2.92
CA ALA A 279 6.97 -37.08 1.71
C ALA A 279 5.44 -37.12 1.79
N ALA A 280 4.88 -38.18 2.38
CA ALA A 280 3.44 -38.30 2.62
C ALA A 280 2.93 -37.26 3.64
N ALA A 281 3.68 -36.98 4.71
CA ALA A 281 3.35 -35.94 5.68
C ALA A 281 3.43 -34.53 5.07
N ALA A 282 4.47 -34.25 4.28
CA ALA A 282 4.60 -33.02 3.51
C ALA A 282 3.49 -32.86 2.45
N LEU A 283 3.00 -33.97 1.88
CA LEU A 283 1.84 -33.98 1.00
C LEU A 283 0.54 -33.66 1.76
N SER A 284 0.29 -34.40 2.84
CA SER A 284 -0.86 -34.25 3.74
C SER A 284 -1.04 -32.82 4.25
N ALA A 285 0.03 -32.10 4.57
CA ALA A 285 -0.03 -30.73 5.10
C ALA A 285 -0.56 -29.69 4.08
N ALA A 286 -0.49 -29.98 2.78
CA ALA A 286 -0.87 -29.06 1.70
C ALA A 286 -2.00 -29.57 0.81
N GLY A 287 -2.82 -30.48 1.35
CA GLY A 287 -4.00 -31.00 0.69
C GLY A 287 -3.81 -32.32 -0.05
N SER A 288 -4.87 -32.77 -0.70
CA SER A 288 -4.87 -34.04 -1.43
C SER A 288 -4.14 -33.89 -2.77
N PRO A 289 -3.22 -34.80 -3.12
CA PRO A 289 -2.53 -34.75 -4.40
C PRO A 289 -3.51 -34.81 -5.57
N ALA A 290 -3.16 -34.11 -6.64
CA ALA A 290 -3.92 -34.13 -7.87
C ALA A 290 -3.91 -35.53 -8.52
N LEU A 291 -5.08 -36.02 -8.92
CA LEU A 291 -5.25 -37.38 -9.45
C LEU A 291 -4.56 -37.60 -10.80
N GLY A 292 -4.41 -36.54 -11.61
CA GLY A 292 -3.85 -36.55 -12.96
C GLY A 292 -2.32 -36.42 -13.03
N GLY A 293 -1.64 -36.32 -11.89
CA GLY A 293 -0.19 -36.23 -11.78
C GLY A 293 0.33 -34.88 -11.32
N THR A 294 1.60 -34.84 -10.89
CA THR A 294 2.20 -33.67 -10.25
C THR A 294 3.57 -33.35 -10.87
N LEU A 295 3.78 -32.09 -11.25
CA LEU A 295 5.11 -31.57 -11.56
C LEU A 295 5.75 -31.13 -10.24
N LEU A 296 6.81 -31.82 -9.83
CA LEU A 296 7.41 -31.62 -8.51
C LEU A 296 8.73 -30.83 -8.59
N LEU A 297 8.75 -29.66 -7.94
CA LEU A 297 9.98 -28.90 -7.68
C LEU A 297 10.45 -29.19 -6.24
N ASN A 298 11.22 -30.27 -6.09
CA ASN A 298 11.77 -30.73 -4.81
C ASN A 298 13.29 -30.56 -4.69
N ARG A 299 13.95 -30.00 -5.69
CA ARG A 299 15.38 -29.66 -5.66
C ARG A 299 15.56 -28.17 -5.40
N PRO A 300 16.43 -27.76 -4.47
CA PRO A 300 16.63 -26.36 -4.17
C PRO A 300 17.37 -25.64 -5.30
N HIS A 301 17.24 -24.31 -5.33
CA HIS A 301 17.95 -23.42 -6.27
C HIS A 301 17.72 -23.77 -7.75
N VAL A 302 16.46 -24.08 -8.09
CA VAL A 302 16.02 -24.25 -9.47
C VAL A 302 15.34 -22.97 -9.94
N THR A 303 15.79 -22.46 -11.08
CA THR A 303 15.13 -21.36 -11.79
C THR A 303 14.43 -21.91 -13.02
N LEU A 304 13.11 -21.69 -13.15
CA LEU A 304 12.40 -21.88 -14.41
C LEU A 304 12.23 -20.51 -15.05
N ARG A 305 12.61 -20.37 -16.32
CA ARG A 305 12.45 -19.09 -17.02
C ARG A 305 11.93 -19.20 -18.43
N ASN A 306 11.30 -18.13 -18.89
CA ASN A 306 10.88 -17.89 -20.28
C ASN A 306 10.03 -19.03 -20.86
N GLY A 307 8.78 -19.18 -20.45
CA GLY A 307 7.91 -20.16 -21.10
C GLY A 307 6.57 -20.38 -20.41
N CYS A 308 5.82 -21.35 -20.91
CA CYS A 308 4.50 -21.67 -20.41
C CYS A 308 4.40 -23.13 -19.97
N ILE A 309 3.93 -23.37 -18.75
CA ILE A 309 3.60 -24.68 -18.20
C ILE A 309 2.09 -24.84 -18.29
N LYS A 310 1.64 -25.73 -19.18
CA LYS A 310 0.23 -26.00 -19.41
C LYS A 310 -0.18 -27.31 -18.74
N LEU A 311 -0.96 -27.21 -17.66
CA LEU A 311 -1.42 -28.33 -16.85
C LEU A 311 -2.86 -28.75 -17.23
N ARG A 312 -3.18 -30.03 -17.13
CA ARG A 312 -4.58 -30.48 -17.10
C ARG A 312 -5.24 -30.08 -15.77
N GLN A 313 -6.58 -30.02 -15.72
CA GLN A 313 -7.31 -29.62 -14.50
C GLN A 313 -7.17 -30.63 -13.35
N ASP A 314 -6.80 -31.87 -13.66
CA ASP A 314 -6.49 -32.91 -12.70
C ASP A 314 -5.00 -33.00 -12.36
N GLN A 315 -4.16 -32.12 -12.92
CA GLN A 315 -2.73 -32.03 -12.62
C GLN A 315 -2.42 -30.82 -11.73
N GLU A 316 -1.26 -30.83 -11.07
CA GLU A 316 -0.78 -29.72 -10.25
C GLU A 316 0.75 -29.50 -10.39
N LEU A 317 1.19 -28.27 -10.10
CA LEU A 317 2.60 -27.93 -9.86
C LEU A 317 2.82 -27.82 -8.35
N ARG A 318 3.79 -28.57 -7.82
CA ARG A 318 4.07 -28.58 -6.38
C ARG A 318 5.50 -28.16 -6.08
N ILE A 319 5.65 -27.19 -5.18
CA ILE A 319 6.92 -26.58 -4.81
C ILE A 319 7.22 -26.91 -3.35
N LEU A 320 8.29 -27.68 -3.11
CA LEU A 320 8.68 -28.17 -1.79
C LEU A 320 10.09 -27.79 -1.38
N ALA A 321 10.93 -27.38 -2.32
CA ALA A 321 12.29 -26.95 -2.03
C ALA A 321 12.40 -25.42 -1.94
N PRO A 322 13.38 -24.90 -1.17
CA PRO A 322 13.67 -23.48 -1.11
C PRO A 322 14.47 -22.98 -2.34
N GLY A 323 14.54 -21.67 -2.50
CA GLY A 323 15.37 -21.03 -3.52
C GLY A 323 14.85 -21.21 -4.96
N ILE A 324 13.56 -21.51 -5.11
CA ILE A 324 12.92 -21.66 -6.41
C ILE A 324 12.64 -20.28 -7.00
N VAL A 325 13.02 -20.08 -8.26
CA VAL A 325 12.76 -18.83 -8.98
C VAL A 325 11.92 -19.14 -10.23
N LEU A 326 10.86 -18.37 -10.42
CA LEU A 326 10.07 -18.33 -11.65
C LEU A 326 10.27 -16.97 -12.29
N ASP A 327 10.74 -16.95 -13.53
CA ASP A 327 11.09 -15.71 -14.23
C ASP A 327 10.47 -15.70 -15.62
N HIS A 328 9.47 -14.83 -15.85
CA HIS A 328 8.70 -14.81 -17.09
C HIS A 328 8.08 -16.17 -17.43
N VAL A 329 7.48 -16.83 -16.43
CA VAL A 329 6.81 -18.12 -16.58
C VAL A 329 5.29 -17.96 -16.47
N SER A 330 4.57 -18.48 -17.45
CA SER A 330 3.12 -18.66 -17.37
C SER A 330 2.79 -20.07 -16.88
N VAL A 331 1.94 -20.22 -15.87
CA VAL A 331 1.35 -21.50 -15.46
C VAL A 331 -0.15 -21.43 -15.75
N VAL A 332 -0.63 -22.31 -16.63
CA VAL A 332 -2.01 -22.27 -17.13
C VAL A 332 -2.65 -23.64 -17.04
N THR A 333 -3.85 -23.75 -16.48
CA THR A 333 -4.62 -25.01 -16.61
C THR A 333 -5.43 -25.06 -17.89
N GLU A 334 -5.74 -26.23 -18.42
CA GLU A 334 -6.61 -26.36 -19.59
C GLU A 334 -8.03 -25.80 -19.39
N VAL A 335 -8.55 -25.16 -20.44
CA VAL A 335 -9.95 -24.73 -20.52
C VAL A 335 -10.83 -25.96 -20.64
N ARG A 336 -11.89 -26.04 -19.84
CA ARG A 336 -12.88 -27.10 -19.92
C ARG A 336 -13.53 -27.10 -21.31
N GLN A 337 -13.31 -28.15 -22.11
CA GLN A 337 -14.09 -28.33 -23.34
C GLN A 337 -15.57 -28.51 -22.97
N ALA A 338 -16.45 -27.73 -23.61
CA ALA A 338 -17.89 -27.64 -23.32
C ALA A 338 -18.71 -28.92 -23.62
N GLY A 339 -18.08 -30.11 -23.67
CA GLY A 339 -18.69 -31.39 -24.05
C GLY A 339 -19.21 -32.25 -22.90
N ALA A 340 -18.81 -31.99 -21.65
CA ALA A 340 -19.29 -32.74 -20.49
C ALA A 340 -20.11 -31.83 -19.57
N ARG A 341 -21.40 -31.69 -19.89
CA ARG A 341 -22.44 -31.29 -18.93
C ARG A 341 -22.47 -32.37 -17.83
N ALA A 342 -21.54 -32.28 -16.88
CA ALA A 342 -21.74 -32.87 -15.58
C ALA A 342 -23.04 -32.24 -15.09
N SER A 343 -24.06 -33.08 -14.95
CA SER A 343 -25.33 -32.72 -14.37
C SER A 343 -25.04 -31.84 -13.16
N ARG A 344 -25.67 -30.66 -13.09
CA ARG A 344 -25.87 -29.98 -11.82
C ARG A 344 -26.67 -30.95 -10.96
N LYS A 345 -26.00 -31.92 -10.34
CA LYS A 345 -26.45 -32.49 -9.09
C LYS A 345 -26.50 -31.27 -8.19
N LYS A 346 -27.72 -30.79 -7.93
CA LYS A 346 -28.00 -29.95 -6.78
C LYS A 346 -27.23 -30.58 -5.62
N LEU A 347 -26.09 -30.00 -5.27
CA LEU A 347 -25.59 -30.14 -3.92
C LEU A 347 -26.72 -29.54 -3.09
N SER A 348 -27.40 -30.40 -2.34
CA SER A 348 -28.65 -30.12 -1.67
C SER A 348 -28.50 -28.84 -0.86
N SER A 349 -29.07 -27.76 -1.38
CA SER A 349 -29.44 -26.61 -0.59
C SER A 349 -30.54 -27.06 0.36
N THR A 350 -30.15 -27.47 1.57
CA THR A 350 -31.06 -27.35 2.70
C THR A 350 -31.21 -25.86 2.98
N GLY A 351 -32.19 -25.26 2.29
CA GLY A 351 -32.98 -24.11 2.74
C GLY A 351 -32.28 -22.79 2.95
N ALA A 352 -32.16 -21.99 1.89
CA ALA A 352 -32.73 -20.63 1.83
C ALA A 352 -32.54 -20.07 0.42
N ALA A 353 -33.61 -19.59 -0.19
CA ALA A 353 -33.52 -18.76 -1.38
C ALA A 353 -32.68 -17.49 -1.06
N PRO A 354 -31.94 -16.93 -2.02
CA PRO A 354 -31.33 -15.61 -1.82
C PRO A 354 -32.45 -14.62 -1.47
N PRO A 355 -32.33 -13.81 -0.40
CA PRO A 355 -33.34 -12.80 -0.15
C PRO A 355 -33.32 -11.84 -1.34
N ALA A 356 -34.50 -11.61 -1.91
CA ALA A 356 -34.74 -10.56 -2.90
C ALA A 356 -34.22 -9.21 -2.36
N PRO A 357 -33.91 -8.23 -3.23
CA PRO A 357 -33.47 -6.91 -2.80
C PRO A 357 -34.63 -6.19 -2.09
N GLY A 358 -34.76 -6.43 -0.79
CA GLY A 358 -35.76 -5.87 0.11
C GLY A 358 -35.13 -4.75 0.94
N GLY A 359 -35.87 -3.64 1.06
CA GLY A 359 -35.42 -2.39 1.65
C GLY A 359 -34.83 -2.51 3.04
N ILE A 360 -34.01 -1.51 3.36
CA ILE A 360 -33.49 -1.21 4.69
C ILE A 360 -34.70 -1.00 5.60
N ASP A 361 -35.06 -2.04 6.35
CA ASP A 361 -36.06 -1.92 7.40
C ASP A 361 -35.36 -1.44 8.68
N ASN A 362 -35.81 -0.28 9.13
CA ASN A 362 -35.39 0.41 10.33
C ASN A 362 -36.23 -0.15 11.48
N GLY A 363 -35.82 -1.27 12.10
CA GLY A 363 -36.57 -1.83 13.22
C GLY A 363 -35.82 -2.95 13.97
N ASP A 364 -35.92 -2.90 15.29
CA ASP A 364 -35.36 -3.86 16.25
C ASP A 364 -35.77 -5.31 16.00
N GLY A 365 -34.81 -6.22 16.18
CA GLY A 365 -35.04 -7.66 16.16
C GLY A 365 -33.74 -8.42 16.41
N GLY A 366 -33.48 -8.72 17.67
CA GLY A 366 -32.35 -9.56 18.08
C GLY A 366 -32.52 -11.02 17.63
N GLY A 367 -31.37 -11.69 17.46
CA GLY A 367 -31.29 -13.15 17.33
C GLY A 367 -30.66 -13.62 16.02
N GLY A 368 -29.50 -14.28 16.14
CA GLY A 368 -28.95 -15.12 15.08
C GLY A 368 -27.58 -14.68 14.57
N GLY A 369 -26.54 -14.97 15.35
CA GLY A 369 -25.17 -15.02 14.83
C GLY A 369 -25.07 -16.12 13.77
N GLY A 370 -24.98 -15.71 12.51
CA GLY A 370 -24.61 -16.56 11.39
C GLY A 370 -23.30 -16.06 10.83
N VAL A 371 -22.23 -16.83 11.01
CA VAL A 371 -21.02 -16.73 10.18
C VAL A 371 -21.51 -16.75 8.73
N VAL A 372 -21.24 -15.69 7.97
CA VAL A 372 -21.51 -15.70 6.53
C VAL A 372 -20.55 -16.71 5.93
N GLY A 373 -20.98 -17.96 5.90
CA GLY A 373 -20.30 -19.02 5.17
C GLY A 373 -20.30 -18.62 3.72
N TYR A 374 -19.15 -18.16 3.22
CA TYR A 374 -18.92 -17.97 1.79
C TYR A 374 -19.03 -19.35 1.15
N GLY A 375 -20.25 -19.72 0.72
CA GLY A 375 -20.54 -21.02 0.12
C GLY A 375 -19.54 -21.29 -1.00
N ALA A 376 -18.87 -22.44 -0.95
CA ALA A 376 -17.79 -22.74 -1.87
C ALA A 376 -18.36 -22.89 -3.29
N VAL A 377 -18.15 -21.87 -4.13
CA VAL A 377 -18.42 -21.91 -5.58
C VAL A 377 -17.36 -22.75 -6.32
N TYR A 378 -16.29 -23.12 -5.61
CA TYR A 378 -15.14 -23.87 -6.10
C TYR A 378 -14.73 -24.99 -5.12
N GLU A 379 -13.94 -25.96 -5.60
CA GLU A 379 -13.39 -27.09 -4.86
C GLU A 379 -12.28 -26.64 -3.91
N MET A 380 -12.56 -26.71 -2.60
CA MET A 380 -11.57 -26.50 -1.56
C MET A 380 -10.65 -27.73 -1.44
N GLY A 381 -9.36 -27.50 -1.15
CA GLY A 381 -8.40 -28.58 -0.91
C GLY A 381 -7.65 -29.08 -2.15
N ARG A 382 -7.80 -28.40 -3.29
CA ARG A 382 -6.95 -28.55 -4.48
C ARG A 382 -6.48 -27.20 -4.97
N ALA A 383 -5.31 -27.16 -5.62
CA ALA A 383 -4.83 -25.97 -6.31
C ALA A 383 -4.02 -26.33 -7.56
N MET A 384 -3.92 -25.39 -8.51
CA MET A 384 -3.04 -25.49 -9.67
C MET A 384 -1.56 -25.45 -9.24
N VAL A 385 -1.21 -24.55 -8.30
CA VAL A 385 0.11 -24.46 -7.69
C VAL A 385 0.00 -24.63 -6.18
N VAL A 386 0.75 -25.58 -5.62
CA VAL A 386 0.78 -25.86 -4.18
C VAL A 386 2.20 -25.67 -3.65
N MET A 387 2.33 -24.87 -2.60
CA MET A 387 3.57 -24.65 -1.87
C MET A 387 3.44 -25.14 -0.44
N ALA A 388 4.41 -25.93 0.02
CA ALA A 388 4.32 -26.61 1.31
C ALA A 388 5.68 -26.93 1.94
N ALA A 389 5.63 -27.53 3.13
CA ALA A 389 6.78 -28.15 3.81
C ALA A 389 7.93 -27.18 4.07
N GLY A 390 7.63 -25.93 4.43
CA GLY A 390 8.65 -24.91 4.63
C GLY A 390 9.41 -24.58 3.35
N ALA A 391 8.78 -24.71 2.17
CA ALA A 391 9.30 -24.10 0.94
C ALA A 391 9.41 -22.59 1.16
N VAL A 392 10.58 -22.14 1.60
CA VAL A 392 10.89 -20.74 1.83
C VAL A 392 11.42 -20.14 0.54
N GLY A 393 10.83 -19.00 0.14
CA GLY A 393 11.45 -18.12 -0.85
C GLY A 393 11.21 -18.51 -2.30
N LEU A 394 9.98 -18.90 -2.67
CA LEU A 394 9.61 -18.81 -4.09
C LEU A 394 9.70 -17.33 -4.49
N ARG A 395 10.54 -17.02 -5.48
CA ARG A 395 10.57 -15.69 -6.09
C ARG A 395 9.97 -15.78 -7.50
N ALA A 396 8.89 -15.06 -7.75
CA ALA A 396 8.25 -15.00 -9.05
C ALA A 396 8.37 -13.58 -9.62
N PHE A 397 8.89 -13.47 -10.84
CA PHE A 397 9.05 -12.21 -11.57
C PHE A 397 8.28 -12.29 -12.88
N GLU A 398 7.39 -11.33 -13.13
CA GLU A 398 6.64 -11.20 -14.38
C GLU A 398 5.90 -12.50 -14.78
N CYS A 399 5.42 -13.24 -13.78
CA CYS A 399 4.77 -14.53 -13.98
C CYS A 399 3.25 -14.39 -14.13
N GLN A 400 2.64 -15.31 -14.87
CA GLN A 400 1.19 -15.36 -15.04
C GLN A 400 0.64 -16.71 -14.57
N PHE A 401 -0.31 -16.69 -13.63
CA PHE A 401 -0.98 -17.88 -13.11
C PHE A 401 -2.44 -17.84 -13.52
N THR A 402 -2.82 -18.61 -14.55
CA THR A 402 -4.18 -18.59 -15.11
C THR A 402 -4.88 -19.92 -14.90
N ASN A 403 -5.83 -19.94 -13.98
CA ASN A 403 -6.60 -21.10 -13.63
C ASN A 403 -8.01 -21.09 -14.26
N HIS A 404 -8.30 -22.14 -15.00
CA HIS A 404 -9.57 -22.47 -15.66
C HIS A 404 -10.25 -23.70 -15.00
N GLY A 405 -9.64 -24.27 -13.97
CA GLY A 405 -10.21 -25.34 -13.16
C GLY A 405 -11.04 -24.82 -11.99
N PRO A 406 -11.93 -25.66 -11.42
CA PRO A 406 -12.83 -25.28 -10.34
C PRO A 406 -12.13 -25.29 -8.96
N HIS A 407 -10.85 -24.95 -8.87
CA HIS A 407 -10.02 -25.09 -7.66
C HIS A 407 -9.12 -23.85 -7.49
N LEU A 408 -8.28 -23.79 -6.45
CA LEU A 408 -7.42 -22.61 -6.21
C LEU A 408 -6.35 -22.44 -7.30
N ALA A 409 -5.97 -21.21 -7.63
CA ALA A 409 -4.80 -20.98 -8.49
C ALA A 409 -3.51 -21.24 -7.69
N LEU A 410 -3.41 -20.71 -6.48
CA LEU A 410 -2.26 -20.91 -5.60
C LEU A 410 -2.67 -21.23 -4.17
N TRP A 411 -1.92 -22.13 -3.55
CA TRP A 411 -2.07 -22.49 -2.15
C TRP A 411 -0.72 -22.51 -1.45
N LEU A 412 -0.53 -21.62 -0.48
CA LEU A 412 0.62 -21.58 0.42
C LEU A 412 0.20 -22.15 1.77
N ALA A 413 0.90 -23.19 2.21
CA ALA A 413 0.65 -23.89 3.46
C ALA A 413 1.94 -24.29 4.17
N ALA A 414 1.82 -24.69 5.43
CA ALA A 414 2.90 -25.30 6.20
C ALA A 414 4.23 -24.51 6.18
N GLY A 415 4.15 -23.19 6.41
CA GLY A 415 5.32 -22.31 6.50
C GLY A 415 5.88 -21.83 5.15
N ALA A 416 5.15 -22.01 4.06
CA ALA A 416 5.61 -21.64 2.72
C ALA A 416 5.61 -20.12 2.50
N THR A 417 6.69 -19.58 1.93
CA THR A 417 6.79 -18.14 1.62
C THR A 417 6.98 -17.89 0.13
N ALA A 418 6.24 -16.94 -0.42
CA ALA A 418 6.34 -16.53 -1.82
C ALA A 418 6.44 -15.02 -1.97
N ALA A 419 7.36 -14.55 -2.81
CA ALA A 419 7.58 -13.17 -3.17
C ALA A 419 7.30 -12.97 -4.66
N PHE A 420 6.26 -12.21 -4.98
CA PHE A 420 5.79 -11.95 -6.35
C PHE A 420 6.08 -10.51 -6.74
N HIS A 421 6.70 -10.32 -7.91
CA HIS A 421 6.99 -9.04 -8.51
C HIS A 421 6.34 -9.00 -9.90
N GLU A 422 5.44 -8.05 -10.13
CA GLU A 422 4.77 -7.87 -11.43
C GLU A 422 4.06 -9.13 -11.94
N CYS A 423 3.51 -9.93 -11.01
CA CYS A 423 2.83 -11.17 -11.34
C CYS A 423 1.32 -10.98 -11.47
N GLN A 424 0.69 -11.81 -12.29
CA GLN A 424 -0.76 -11.87 -12.45
C GLN A 424 -1.31 -13.23 -12.00
N VAL A 425 -2.42 -13.22 -11.27
CA VAL A 425 -3.16 -14.42 -10.87
C VAL A 425 -4.62 -14.26 -11.28
N GLU A 426 -5.11 -15.21 -12.08
CA GLU A 426 -6.50 -15.31 -12.49
C GLU A 426 -7.09 -16.70 -12.20
N ALA A 427 -8.35 -16.76 -11.77
CA ALA A 427 -9.02 -18.02 -11.46
C ALA A 427 -10.53 -17.95 -11.76
N ARG A 428 -10.90 -17.92 -13.04
CA ARG A 428 -12.28 -17.60 -13.45
C ARG A 428 -13.35 -18.56 -12.92
N ASP A 429 -12.97 -19.83 -12.73
CA ASP A 429 -13.84 -20.88 -12.21
C ASP A 429 -13.45 -21.32 -10.79
N GLY A 430 -12.42 -20.69 -10.20
CA GLY A 430 -11.83 -21.07 -8.90
C GLY A 430 -11.53 -19.89 -7.96
N GLY A 431 -10.83 -20.15 -6.86
CA GLY A 431 -10.27 -19.11 -6.00
C GLY A 431 -8.86 -18.70 -6.45
N GLY A 432 -8.44 -17.48 -6.10
CA GLY A 432 -7.11 -16.97 -6.45
C GLY A 432 -6.01 -17.61 -5.60
N VAL A 433 -5.60 -16.91 -4.55
CA VAL A 433 -4.53 -17.34 -3.65
C VAL A 433 -5.08 -17.63 -2.26
N TRP A 434 -4.71 -18.79 -1.69
CA TRP A 434 -4.98 -19.12 -0.29
C TRP A 434 -3.67 -19.25 0.48
N VAL A 435 -3.49 -18.41 1.50
CA VAL A 435 -2.37 -18.48 2.44
C VAL A 435 -2.89 -19.00 3.77
N ARG A 436 -2.33 -20.12 4.23
CA ARG A 436 -2.80 -20.86 5.40
C ARG A 436 -1.61 -21.32 6.25
N ASP A 437 -1.85 -21.48 7.55
CA ASP A 437 -0.91 -21.94 8.57
C ASP A 437 0.12 -20.89 8.98
N ALA A 438 0.54 -20.96 10.25
CA ALA A 438 1.57 -20.09 10.81
C ALA A 438 2.88 -20.20 10.02
N GLY A 439 3.47 -19.04 9.72
CA GLY A 439 4.72 -18.94 8.96
C GLY A 439 4.53 -18.91 7.44
N SER A 440 3.35 -19.22 6.92
CA SER A 440 3.08 -19.07 5.49
C SER A 440 2.83 -17.60 5.16
N VAL A 441 3.56 -17.05 4.18
CA VAL A 441 3.48 -15.61 3.85
C VAL A 441 3.50 -15.38 2.34
N LEU A 442 2.55 -14.58 1.85
CA LEU A 442 2.60 -14.01 0.51
C LEU A 442 3.10 -12.57 0.56
N ILE A 443 4.11 -12.26 -0.25
CA ILE A 443 4.64 -10.92 -0.45
C ILE A 443 4.41 -10.56 -1.92
N GLY A 444 3.63 -9.53 -2.21
CA GLY A 444 3.31 -9.11 -3.58
C GLY A 444 3.70 -7.65 -3.81
N ARG A 445 4.40 -7.38 -4.91
CA ARG A 445 4.72 -6.05 -5.41
C ARG A 445 4.23 -5.88 -6.84
N SER A 446 3.46 -4.83 -7.10
CA SER A 446 2.93 -4.54 -8.45
C SER A 446 2.16 -5.73 -9.07
N CYS A 447 1.51 -6.55 -8.24
CA CYS A 447 0.83 -7.76 -8.70
C CYS A 447 -0.66 -7.52 -8.98
N HIS A 448 -1.26 -8.37 -9.82
CA HIS A 448 -2.68 -8.34 -10.15
C HIS A 448 -3.35 -9.66 -9.78
N LEU A 449 -4.11 -9.66 -8.68
CA LEU A 449 -4.93 -10.79 -8.25
C LEU A 449 -6.37 -10.50 -8.68
N GLN A 450 -6.83 -11.09 -9.77
CA GLN A 450 -8.08 -10.66 -10.39
C GLN A 450 -8.89 -11.76 -11.08
N ASN A 451 -10.13 -11.42 -11.42
CA ASN A 451 -11.02 -12.27 -12.22
C ASN A 451 -11.20 -13.67 -11.60
N THR A 452 -11.53 -13.71 -10.31
CA THR A 452 -11.70 -14.95 -9.55
C THR A 452 -13.17 -15.24 -9.26
N CYS A 453 -13.56 -16.52 -9.28
CA CYS A 453 -14.90 -16.90 -8.85
C CYS A 453 -15.01 -16.92 -7.32
N GLY A 454 -13.93 -17.31 -6.63
CA GLY A 454 -13.76 -17.24 -5.18
C GLY A 454 -13.00 -15.99 -4.74
N PRO A 455 -12.50 -15.95 -3.48
CA PRO A 455 -11.66 -14.85 -3.03
C PRO A 455 -10.42 -14.67 -3.90
N CYS A 456 -10.01 -13.42 -4.16
CA CYS A 456 -8.75 -13.17 -4.87
C CYS A 456 -7.55 -13.55 -3.98
N LEU A 457 -7.62 -13.16 -2.70
CA LEU A 457 -6.67 -13.56 -1.67
C LEU A 457 -7.40 -13.89 -0.37
N GLN A 458 -7.18 -15.09 0.15
CA GLN A 458 -7.66 -15.54 1.46
C GLN A 458 -6.47 -15.85 2.37
N VAL A 459 -6.46 -15.30 3.59
CA VAL A 459 -5.39 -15.50 4.58
C VAL A 459 -6.01 -16.01 5.88
N GLU A 460 -5.63 -17.23 6.28
CA GLU A 460 -6.22 -17.95 7.41
C GLU A 460 -5.20 -18.75 8.23
N ALA A 461 -5.65 -19.27 9.38
CA ALA A 461 -4.91 -20.15 10.29
C ALA A 461 -3.49 -19.65 10.66
N GLY A 462 -3.33 -18.35 10.89
CA GLY A 462 -2.03 -17.74 11.26
C GLY A 462 -1.11 -17.39 10.09
N GLY A 463 -1.58 -17.49 8.85
CA GLY A 463 -0.87 -17.00 7.67
C GLY A 463 -0.70 -15.48 7.66
N GLY A 464 0.14 -14.99 6.75
CA GLY A 464 0.39 -13.56 6.56
C GLY A 464 0.39 -13.12 5.10
N ALA A 465 0.17 -11.83 4.88
CA ALA A 465 0.38 -11.24 3.56
C ALA A 465 0.89 -9.79 3.64
N GLN A 466 1.75 -9.42 2.71
CA GLN A 466 2.23 -8.06 2.49
C GLN A 466 2.04 -7.69 1.02
N LEU A 467 1.24 -6.66 0.74
CA LEU A 467 0.95 -6.22 -0.63
C LEU A 467 1.42 -4.78 -0.82
N VAL A 468 2.13 -4.50 -1.91
CA VAL A 468 2.61 -3.16 -2.25
C VAL A 468 2.27 -2.86 -3.71
N ALA A 469 1.52 -1.79 -3.97
CA ALA A 469 1.08 -1.40 -5.30
C ALA A 469 0.34 -2.52 -6.08
N CYS A 470 -0.32 -3.43 -5.36
CA CYS A 470 -1.08 -4.53 -5.97
C CYS A 470 -2.53 -4.16 -6.28
N THR A 471 -3.11 -4.84 -7.26
CA THR A 471 -4.54 -4.80 -7.59
C THR A 471 -5.20 -6.09 -7.15
N VAL A 472 -6.31 -5.97 -6.41
CA VAL A 472 -7.16 -7.09 -5.97
C VAL A 472 -8.58 -6.84 -6.47
N ALA A 473 -8.96 -7.49 -7.58
CA ALA A 473 -10.12 -7.04 -8.33
C ALA A 473 -11.01 -8.11 -8.95
N ASN A 474 -12.25 -7.73 -9.24
CA ASN A 474 -13.19 -8.50 -10.06
C ASN A 474 -13.56 -9.88 -9.48
N SER A 475 -13.58 -10.05 -8.16
CA SER A 475 -14.25 -11.15 -7.48
C SER A 475 -15.72 -10.82 -7.25
N SER A 476 -16.51 -10.71 -8.31
CA SER A 476 -17.86 -10.14 -8.25
C SER A 476 -18.83 -10.91 -7.34
N MET A 477 -18.58 -12.19 -7.12
CA MET A 477 -19.39 -13.07 -6.28
C MET A 477 -18.80 -13.32 -4.88
N HIS A 478 -17.58 -12.81 -4.60
CA HIS A 478 -16.84 -13.10 -3.38
C HIS A 478 -16.01 -11.89 -2.88
N VAL A 479 -15.23 -12.10 -1.82
CA VAL A 479 -14.41 -11.05 -1.20
C VAL A 479 -13.11 -10.88 -2.00
N GLY A 480 -12.66 -9.64 -2.22
CA GLY A 480 -11.33 -9.40 -2.80
C GLY A 480 -10.24 -9.96 -1.87
N LEU A 481 -10.15 -9.39 -0.67
CA LEU A 481 -9.21 -9.79 0.39
C LEU A 481 -9.96 -10.29 1.63
N ALA A 482 -9.89 -11.59 1.91
CA ALA A 482 -10.45 -12.21 3.12
C ALA A 482 -9.34 -12.52 4.12
N VAL A 483 -9.46 -12.03 5.36
CA VAL A 483 -8.46 -12.22 6.43
C VAL A 483 -9.13 -12.67 7.72
N GLY A 484 -8.76 -13.85 8.21
CA GLY A 484 -9.38 -14.46 9.39
C GLY A 484 -8.37 -15.06 10.37
N SER A 485 -8.86 -15.72 11.42
CA SER A 485 -8.11 -16.63 12.29
C SER A 485 -6.80 -16.06 12.86
N GLY A 486 -6.85 -14.84 13.40
CA GLY A 486 -5.69 -14.19 14.02
C GLY A 486 -4.57 -13.78 13.05
N CYS A 487 -4.80 -13.83 11.75
CA CYS A 487 -3.81 -13.49 10.73
C CYS A 487 -3.45 -12.00 10.73
N ARG A 488 -2.28 -11.68 10.18
CA ARG A 488 -1.80 -10.31 10.01
C ARG A 488 -1.57 -9.99 8.54
N VAL A 489 -2.17 -8.91 8.06
CA VAL A 489 -2.00 -8.46 6.66
C VAL A 489 -1.72 -6.97 6.61
N ARG A 490 -0.74 -6.59 5.78
CA ARG A 490 -0.45 -5.18 5.44
C ARG A 490 -0.60 -4.97 3.94
N ALA A 491 -1.30 -3.92 3.54
CA ALA A 491 -1.38 -3.50 2.15
C ALA A 491 -1.01 -2.01 2.02
N ASP A 492 -0.15 -1.69 1.06
CA ASP A 492 0.37 -0.36 0.79
C ASP A 492 0.08 0.03 -0.67
N LYS A 493 -0.61 1.15 -0.89
CA LYS A 493 -0.96 1.68 -2.22
C LYS A 493 -1.68 0.67 -3.12
N CYS A 494 -2.52 -0.19 -2.52
CA CYS A 494 -3.25 -1.21 -3.26
C CYS A 494 -4.61 -0.69 -3.76
N MET A 495 -5.03 -1.20 -4.92
CA MET A 495 -6.36 -0.99 -5.48
C MET A 495 -7.23 -2.23 -5.27
N ILE A 496 -8.37 -2.07 -4.59
CA ILE A 496 -9.29 -3.15 -4.24
C ILE A 496 -10.67 -2.82 -4.81
N SER A 497 -11.03 -3.42 -5.95
CA SER A 497 -12.20 -2.96 -6.71
C SER A 497 -12.99 -4.03 -7.43
N GLY A 498 -14.29 -3.80 -7.61
CA GLY A 498 -15.16 -4.69 -8.40
C GLY A 498 -15.40 -6.06 -7.75
N ASN A 499 -15.23 -6.15 -6.43
CA ASN A 499 -15.50 -7.36 -5.67
C ASN A 499 -16.91 -7.34 -5.07
N GLN A 500 -17.39 -8.45 -4.51
CA GLN A 500 -18.60 -8.42 -3.69
C GLN A 500 -18.35 -7.56 -2.46
N THR A 501 -17.36 -7.91 -1.64
CA THR A 501 -16.82 -7.06 -0.56
C THR A 501 -15.35 -6.81 -0.86
N GLY A 502 -14.87 -5.58 -0.69
CA GLY A 502 -13.45 -5.28 -0.99
C GLY A 502 -12.52 -6.04 -0.06
N VAL A 503 -12.60 -5.75 1.24
CA VAL A 503 -11.84 -6.43 2.31
C VAL A 503 -12.80 -6.93 3.39
N SER A 504 -12.70 -8.20 3.79
CA SER A 504 -13.45 -8.75 4.93
C SER A 504 -12.49 -9.30 5.98
N ILE A 505 -12.62 -8.82 7.20
CA ILE A 505 -11.71 -9.10 8.32
C ILE A 505 -12.53 -9.69 9.47
N TYR A 506 -12.11 -10.84 10.00
CA TYR A 506 -12.85 -11.57 11.02
C TYR A 506 -11.93 -12.40 11.94
N ALA A 507 -12.50 -13.06 12.94
CA ALA A 507 -11.85 -14.04 13.81
C ALA A 507 -10.50 -13.58 14.39
N GLY A 508 -10.45 -12.36 14.93
CA GLY A 508 -9.28 -11.83 15.63
C GLY A 508 -8.14 -11.37 14.72
N ALA A 509 -8.37 -11.27 13.40
CA ALA A 509 -7.35 -10.82 12.45
C ALA A 509 -7.00 -9.32 12.62
N VAL A 510 -5.77 -8.98 12.24
CA VAL A 510 -5.23 -7.61 12.29
C VAL A 510 -4.81 -7.19 10.89
N VAL A 511 -5.43 -6.13 10.37
CA VAL A 511 -5.15 -5.62 9.02
C VAL A 511 -4.78 -4.15 9.06
N GLU A 512 -3.77 -3.78 8.27
CA GLU A 512 -3.35 -2.41 8.06
C GLU A 512 -3.37 -2.09 6.56
N LEU A 513 -4.11 -1.05 6.17
CA LEU A 513 -4.11 -0.53 4.81
C LEU A 513 -3.57 0.91 4.81
N VAL A 514 -2.59 1.19 3.96
CA VAL A 514 -1.93 2.49 3.84
C VAL A 514 -1.98 2.97 2.40
N GLY A 515 -2.55 4.15 2.13
CA GLY A 515 -2.64 4.69 0.77
C GLY A 515 -3.51 3.84 -0.18
N CYS A 516 -4.35 2.96 0.35
CA CYS A 516 -5.14 2.01 -0.45
C CYS A 516 -6.48 2.62 -0.89
N GLU A 517 -6.98 2.13 -2.03
CA GLU A 517 -8.29 2.51 -2.56
C GLU A 517 -9.23 1.30 -2.63
N ALA A 518 -10.30 1.29 -1.84
CA ALA A 518 -11.35 0.27 -1.90
C ALA A 518 -12.62 0.86 -2.53
N MET A 519 -12.87 0.51 -3.80
CA MET A 519 -13.89 1.17 -4.60
C MET A 519 -14.78 0.26 -5.44
N SER A 520 -15.98 0.75 -5.74
CA SER A 520 -16.91 0.08 -6.67
C SER A 520 -17.22 -1.38 -6.31
N ASN A 521 -17.21 -1.73 -5.02
CA ASN A 521 -17.60 -3.05 -4.55
C ASN A 521 -19.13 -3.16 -4.41
N THR A 522 -19.67 -4.38 -4.54
CA THR A 522 -21.12 -4.64 -4.53
C THR A 522 -21.74 -4.55 -3.14
N LEU A 523 -20.94 -4.68 -2.08
CA LEU A 523 -21.29 -4.51 -0.69
C LEU A 523 -20.41 -3.42 -0.07
N ALA A 524 -19.79 -3.67 1.07
CA ALA A 524 -18.89 -2.73 1.73
C ALA A 524 -17.53 -2.66 1.04
N GLY A 525 -16.87 -1.50 1.12
CA GLY A 525 -15.47 -1.37 0.74
C GLY A 525 -14.58 -2.19 1.68
N VAL A 526 -14.77 -2.00 2.99
CA VAL A 526 -14.12 -2.79 4.05
C VAL A 526 -15.13 -3.19 5.12
N GLU A 527 -15.06 -4.44 5.56
CA GLU A 527 -15.87 -5.00 6.65
C GLU A 527 -14.97 -5.58 7.75
N VAL A 528 -15.25 -5.23 9.01
CA VAL A 528 -14.55 -5.72 10.21
C VAL A 528 -15.57 -6.33 11.15
N ARG A 529 -15.39 -7.60 11.50
CA ARG A 529 -16.32 -8.35 12.36
C ARG A 529 -15.61 -9.12 13.46
N GLU A 530 -16.40 -9.45 14.49
CA GLU A 530 -16.02 -10.30 15.62
C GLU A 530 -15.05 -9.64 16.62
N PRO A 531 -15.12 -10.02 17.90
CA PRO A 531 -14.23 -9.48 18.92
C PRO A 531 -12.75 -9.77 18.66
N GLY A 532 -11.89 -8.81 18.97
CA GLY A 532 -10.44 -8.92 18.80
C GLY A 532 -9.95 -8.65 17.37
N THR A 533 -10.87 -8.51 16.40
CA THR A 533 -10.53 -8.14 15.03
C THR A 533 -10.28 -6.65 14.93
N THR A 534 -9.15 -6.26 14.32
CA THR A 534 -8.74 -4.85 14.24
C THR A 534 -8.33 -4.44 12.84
N LEU A 535 -8.78 -3.26 12.42
CA LEU A 535 -8.40 -2.60 11.17
C LEU A 535 -7.74 -1.25 11.46
N THR A 536 -6.65 -0.96 10.75
CA THR A 536 -6.05 0.37 10.67
C THR A 536 -6.02 0.85 9.21
N LEU A 537 -6.54 2.05 8.97
CA LEU A 537 -6.58 2.73 7.67
C LEU A 537 -5.83 4.06 7.78
N ILE A 538 -4.86 4.28 6.90
CA ILE A 538 -4.04 5.51 6.85
C ILE A 538 -4.02 6.00 5.39
N ASP A 539 -4.41 7.25 5.14
CA ASP A 539 -4.41 7.85 3.79
C ASP A 539 -5.20 7.03 2.74
N CYS A 540 -6.24 6.31 3.19
CA CYS A 540 -7.03 5.42 2.33
C CYS A 540 -8.30 6.09 1.79
N LYS A 541 -8.80 5.58 0.66
CA LYS A 541 -10.05 6.03 0.03
C LYS A 541 -11.05 4.89 -0.10
N LEU A 542 -12.23 5.05 0.50
CA LEU A 542 -13.33 4.09 0.48
C LEU A 542 -14.53 4.70 -0.27
N SER A 543 -14.64 4.47 -1.58
CA SER A 543 -15.59 5.23 -2.40
C SER A 543 -16.40 4.44 -3.40
N GLN A 544 -17.59 4.93 -3.72
CA GLN A 544 -18.47 4.36 -4.75
C GLN A 544 -18.87 2.90 -4.50
N ASN A 545 -18.84 2.45 -3.25
CA ASN A 545 -19.31 1.12 -2.87
C ASN A 545 -20.84 1.11 -2.83
N SER A 546 -21.43 -0.05 -3.11
CA SER A 546 -22.88 -0.22 -3.18
C SER A 546 -23.55 -0.37 -1.81
N GLN A 547 -22.76 -0.53 -0.75
CA GLN A 547 -23.17 -0.31 0.64
C GLN A 547 -22.27 0.77 1.27
N SER A 548 -21.72 0.51 2.47
CA SER A 548 -20.92 1.48 3.22
C SER A 548 -19.46 1.47 2.77
N GLY A 549 -18.75 2.60 2.94
CA GLY A 549 -17.30 2.62 2.76
C GLY A 549 -16.61 1.67 3.75
N LEU A 550 -16.88 1.87 5.04
CA LEU A 550 -16.46 1.00 6.13
C LEU A 550 -17.67 0.46 6.91
N LEU A 551 -17.68 -0.83 7.19
CA LEU A 551 -18.60 -1.51 8.11
C LEU A 551 -17.81 -2.14 9.26
N VAL A 552 -18.13 -1.75 10.51
CA VAL A 552 -17.61 -2.36 11.73
C VAL A 552 -18.77 -2.99 12.48
N ALA A 553 -18.72 -4.29 12.74
CA ALA A 553 -19.81 -5.01 13.37
C ALA A 553 -19.35 -6.09 14.36
N GLN A 554 -20.29 -6.55 15.19
CA GLN A 554 -20.12 -7.74 16.04
C GLN A 554 -18.87 -7.71 16.94
N GLY A 555 -18.49 -6.55 17.49
CA GLY A 555 -17.32 -6.44 18.37
C GLY A 555 -16.00 -6.11 17.68
N GLY A 556 -16.01 -5.87 16.37
CA GLY A 556 -14.84 -5.44 15.60
C GLY A 556 -14.38 -4.02 15.97
N SER A 557 -13.11 -3.70 15.69
CA SER A 557 -12.54 -2.37 15.91
C SER A 557 -11.84 -1.81 14.68
N ALA A 558 -12.05 -0.52 14.38
CA ALA A 558 -11.37 0.15 13.28
C ALA A 558 -10.79 1.51 13.69
N ARG A 559 -9.65 1.86 13.09
CA ARG A 559 -9.06 3.21 13.16
C ARG A 559 -8.86 3.75 11.75
N MET A 560 -9.29 4.98 11.52
CA MET A 560 -9.12 5.70 10.25
C MET A 560 -8.40 7.02 10.50
N THR A 561 -7.28 7.24 9.83
CA THR A 561 -6.51 8.50 9.91
C THR A 561 -6.28 9.06 8.52
N SER A 562 -6.59 10.35 8.30
CA SER A 562 -6.38 11.04 7.02
C SER A 562 -7.06 10.35 5.82
N CYS A 563 -8.19 9.68 6.06
CA CYS A 563 -8.90 8.89 5.06
C CYS A 563 -10.09 9.65 4.44
N GLY A 564 -10.54 9.18 3.27
CA GLY A 564 -11.80 9.61 2.65
C GLY A 564 -12.80 8.46 2.54
N ALA A 565 -14.06 8.67 2.92
CA ALA A 565 -15.16 7.75 2.61
C ALA A 565 -16.34 8.47 1.98
N GLY A 566 -16.50 8.34 0.66
CA GLY A 566 -17.45 9.16 -0.07
C GLY A 566 -18.06 8.54 -1.33
N GLY A 567 -19.21 9.06 -1.73
CA GLY A 567 -19.95 8.57 -2.90
C GLY A 567 -20.51 7.15 -2.73
N ASN A 568 -20.60 6.63 -1.50
CA ASN A 568 -21.13 5.29 -1.24
C ASN A 568 -22.67 5.31 -1.26
N ARG A 569 -23.32 4.19 -1.62
CA ARG A 569 -24.79 4.10 -1.76
C ARG A 569 -25.54 4.01 -0.43
N THR A 570 -24.85 3.71 0.67
CA THR A 570 -25.42 3.85 2.01
C THR A 570 -24.62 4.89 2.80
N HIS A 571 -23.76 4.46 3.72
CA HIS A 571 -23.05 5.34 4.64
C HIS A 571 -21.56 5.50 4.26
N GLY A 572 -20.92 6.57 4.71
CA GLY A 572 -19.45 6.60 4.70
C GLY A 572 -18.89 5.53 5.63
N VAL A 573 -19.35 5.56 6.89
CA VAL A 573 -18.97 4.62 7.94
C VAL A 573 -20.22 4.11 8.68
N LEU A 574 -20.31 2.80 8.88
CA LEU A 574 -21.34 2.15 9.67
C LEU A 574 -20.70 1.35 10.80
N VAL A 575 -21.06 1.66 12.05
CA VAL A 575 -20.63 0.92 13.24
C VAL A 575 -21.87 0.34 13.92
N ARG A 576 -21.95 -0.99 14.06
CA ARG A 576 -23.14 -1.67 14.58
C ARG A 576 -22.80 -2.77 15.59
N GLY A 577 -23.62 -2.88 16.62
CA GLY A 577 -23.58 -4.01 17.55
C GLY A 577 -22.66 -3.79 18.74
N GLU A 578 -22.94 -4.51 19.81
CA GLU A 578 -22.27 -4.36 21.08
C GLU A 578 -20.77 -4.66 20.96
N GLY A 579 -19.95 -3.83 21.61
CA GLY A 579 -18.49 -3.94 21.57
C GLY A 579 -17.84 -3.40 20.29
N SER A 580 -18.61 -3.07 19.25
CA SER A 580 -18.06 -2.49 18.02
C SER A 580 -17.59 -1.05 18.25
N PHE A 581 -16.38 -0.73 17.77
CA PHE A 581 -15.77 0.58 17.98
C PHE A 581 -15.07 1.10 16.72
N ALA A 582 -15.26 2.38 16.39
CA ALA A 582 -14.45 3.04 15.37
C ALA A 582 -13.89 4.38 15.88
N ALA A 583 -12.60 4.63 15.63
CA ALA A 583 -11.97 5.92 15.85
C ALA A 583 -11.61 6.56 14.50
N LEU A 584 -12.12 7.75 14.25
CA LEU A 584 -11.95 8.51 13.01
C LEU A 584 -11.18 9.79 13.33
N ARG A 585 -10.04 10.01 12.67
CA ARG A 585 -9.22 11.21 12.82
C ARG A 585 -8.92 11.81 11.45
N GLN A 586 -9.20 13.09 11.26
CA GLN A 586 -8.94 13.78 9.97
C GLN A 586 -9.60 13.06 8.78
N VAL A 587 -10.82 12.56 8.98
CA VAL A 587 -11.55 11.79 7.96
C VAL A 587 -12.57 12.68 7.25
N THR A 588 -12.61 12.60 5.92
CA THR A 588 -13.61 13.27 5.08
C THR A 588 -14.71 12.28 4.66
N LEU A 589 -15.95 12.59 5.01
CA LEU A 589 -17.15 11.76 4.79
C LEU A 589 -18.13 12.49 3.87
N SER A 590 -18.01 12.27 2.56
CA SER A 590 -18.63 13.17 1.59
C SER A 590 -19.56 12.48 0.59
N TYR A 591 -20.70 13.11 0.30
CA TYR A 591 -21.58 12.71 -0.81
C TYR A 591 -22.09 11.25 -0.75
N ASN A 592 -22.26 10.70 0.45
CA ASN A 592 -22.87 9.39 0.62
C ASN A 592 -24.41 9.50 0.48
N GLN A 593 -25.05 8.47 -0.07
CA GLN A 593 -26.50 8.49 -0.36
C GLN A 593 -27.37 8.31 0.90
N GLN A 594 -26.78 8.03 2.05
CA GLN A 594 -27.42 8.12 3.36
C GLN A 594 -26.60 9.02 4.28
N ALA A 595 -25.99 8.48 5.34
CA ALA A 595 -25.29 9.29 6.34
C ALA A 595 -23.76 9.30 6.14
N GLY A 596 -23.08 10.32 6.65
CA GLY A 596 -21.63 10.30 6.79
C GLY A 596 -21.19 9.16 7.73
N VAL A 597 -21.69 9.17 8.95
CA VAL A 597 -21.55 8.09 9.94
C VAL A 597 -22.92 7.64 10.45
N LEU A 598 -23.14 6.33 10.53
CA LEU A 598 -24.24 5.72 11.29
C LEU A 598 -23.66 4.81 12.37
N VAL A 599 -24.14 4.98 13.61
CA VAL A 599 -23.78 4.15 14.76
C VAL A 599 -25.06 3.58 15.37
N ASN A 600 -25.12 2.27 15.61
CA ASN A 600 -26.26 1.67 16.31
C ASN A 600 -25.94 0.38 17.08
N GLY A 601 -26.92 -0.08 17.86
CA GLY A 601 -26.87 -1.36 18.56
C GLY A 601 -25.80 -1.43 19.64
N ALA A 602 -25.71 -0.41 20.51
CA ALA A 602 -24.71 -0.31 21.57
C ALA A 602 -23.24 -0.19 21.10
N ALA A 603 -23.04 0.20 19.84
CA ALA A 603 -21.72 0.51 19.30
C ALA A 603 -21.23 1.91 19.72
N LYS A 604 -19.93 2.15 19.54
CA LYS A 604 -19.26 3.41 19.89
C LYS A 604 -18.46 3.97 18.72
N VAL A 605 -18.45 5.29 18.59
CA VAL A 605 -17.58 5.98 17.63
C VAL A 605 -16.95 7.23 18.25
N ASP A 606 -15.68 7.46 17.92
CA ASP A 606 -14.97 8.70 18.23
C ASP A 606 -14.58 9.41 16.92
N LEU A 607 -14.89 10.69 16.81
CA LEU A 607 -14.56 11.53 15.67
C LEU A 607 -13.69 12.70 16.13
N VAL A 608 -12.54 12.91 15.50
CA VAL A 608 -11.63 14.02 15.81
C VAL A 608 -11.18 14.70 14.53
N ASN A 609 -11.40 16.01 14.39
CA ASN A 609 -11.05 16.76 13.18
C ASN A 609 -11.68 16.16 11.91
N CYS A 610 -12.88 15.60 12.00
CA CYS A 610 -13.58 15.00 10.87
C CYS A 610 -14.49 16.00 10.18
N GLU A 611 -14.70 15.78 8.89
CA GLU A 611 -15.58 16.61 8.08
C GLU A 611 -16.59 15.73 7.34
N ALA A 612 -17.89 15.98 7.56
CA ALA A 612 -18.98 15.28 6.90
C ALA A 612 -19.83 16.26 6.10
N ILE A 613 -19.73 16.17 4.76
CA ILE A 613 -20.30 17.15 3.83
C ILE A 613 -21.17 16.50 2.76
N GLY A 614 -22.31 17.12 2.44
CA GLY A 614 -23.04 16.80 1.22
C GLY A 614 -23.67 15.40 1.22
N ASN A 615 -23.79 14.75 2.39
CA ASN A 615 -24.47 13.47 2.51
C ASN A 615 -25.98 13.68 2.35
N LYS A 616 -26.66 12.71 1.73
CA LYS A 616 -28.07 12.85 1.36
C LYS A 616 -29.03 12.81 2.56
N MET A 617 -28.63 12.14 3.64
CA MET A 617 -29.33 12.17 4.92
C MET A 617 -28.59 13.08 5.90
N CYS A 618 -28.02 12.49 6.96
CA CYS A 618 -27.37 13.24 8.04
C CYS A 618 -25.85 13.15 7.99
N ALA A 619 -25.15 14.07 8.65
CA ALA A 619 -23.71 13.93 8.85
C ALA A 619 -23.40 12.76 9.80
N LEU A 620 -24.08 12.74 10.95
CA LEU A 620 -23.93 11.74 12.01
C LEU A 620 -25.30 11.26 12.51
N ILE A 621 -25.50 9.95 12.55
CA ILE A 621 -26.68 9.30 13.13
C ILE A 621 -26.23 8.40 14.28
N VAL A 622 -26.82 8.59 15.46
CA VAL A 622 -26.60 7.78 16.68
C VAL A 622 -27.93 7.20 17.10
N TRP A 623 -28.09 5.88 17.02
CA TRP A 623 -29.40 5.27 17.18
C TRP A 623 -29.39 4.01 18.05
N GLY A 624 -30.28 3.96 19.04
CA GLY A 624 -30.53 2.78 19.86
C GLY A 624 -29.83 2.86 21.21
N ALA A 625 -30.40 2.19 22.20
CA ALA A 625 -29.90 2.21 23.57
C ALA A 625 -28.45 1.74 23.68
N GLY A 626 -27.68 2.42 24.54
CA GLY A 626 -26.26 2.13 24.77
C GLY A 626 -25.31 2.60 23.66
N THR A 627 -25.83 3.11 22.54
CA THR A 627 -25.03 3.60 21.42
C THR A 627 -24.44 4.98 21.74
N GLN A 628 -23.15 5.16 21.48
CA GLN A 628 -22.43 6.39 21.85
C GLN A 628 -21.64 6.96 20.68
N ALA A 629 -21.62 8.29 20.57
CA ALA A 629 -20.71 9.01 19.68
C ALA A 629 -20.08 10.21 20.39
N ALA A 630 -18.77 10.34 20.31
CA ALA A 630 -18.06 11.55 20.70
C ALA A 630 -17.47 12.21 19.45
N ALA A 631 -17.68 13.51 19.29
CA ALA A 631 -17.08 14.28 18.20
C ALA A 631 -16.38 15.53 18.75
N ALA A 632 -15.11 15.70 18.38
CA ALA A 632 -14.30 16.84 18.74
C ALA A 632 -13.73 17.53 17.50
N ASP A 633 -13.85 18.86 17.44
CA ASP A 633 -13.27 19.67 16.36
C ASP A 633 -13.79 19.27 14.95
N CYS A 634 -15.05 18.81 14.87
CA CYS A 634 -15.65 18.29 13.64
C CYS A 634 -16.54 19.31 12.92
N LYS A 635 -16.68 19.12 11.60
CA LYS A 635 -17.54 19.93 10.71
C LYS A 635 -18.64 19.07 10.08
N PHE A 636 -19.89 19.37 10.37
CA PHE A 636 -21.07 18.66 9.86
C PHE A 636 -21.91 19.61 9.01
N ASN A 637 -21.50 19.77 7.75
CA ASN A 637 -21.95 20.89 6.93
C ASN A 637 -22.66 20.46 5.65
N THR A 638 -23.65 21.25 5.23
CA THR A 638 -24.24 21.15 3.88
C THR A 638 -24.80 19.76 3.54
N ASN A 639 -25.31 19.04 4.55
CA ASN A 639 -26.00 17.78 4.33
C ASN A 639 -27.45 18.04 3.92
N VAL A 640 -28.01 17.14 3.10
CA VAL A 640 -29.31 17.36 2.44
C VAL A 640 -30.48 17.19 3.41
N GLN A 641 -30.31 16.47 4.52
CA GLN A 641 -31.27 16.48 5.62
C GLN A 641 -30.66 17.20 6.84
N ALA A 642 -30.62 16.54 7.99
CA ALA A 642 -30.17 17.13 9.24
C ALA A 642 -28.64 17.12 9.35
N GLY A 643 -28.07 18.02 10.15
CA GLY A 643 -26.68 17.88 10.55
C GLY A 643 -26.46 16.60 11.36
N MET A 644 -27.31 16.37 12.37
CA MET A 644 -27.22 15.21 13.25
C MET A 644 -28.59 14.64 13.59
N ALA A 645 -28.63 13.34 13.88
CA ALA A 645 -29.80 12.66 14.42
C ALA A 645 -29.41 11.74 15.58
N VAL A 646 -29.95 11.98 16.77
CA VAL A 646 -29.76 11.15 17.96
C VAL A 646 -31.10 10.55 18.36
N LYS A 647 -31.25 9.22 18.27
CA LYS A 647 -32.54 8.54 18.38
C LYS A 647 -32.54 7.36 19.33
N ASP A 648 -33.71 7.12 19.93
CA ASP A 648 -34.08 5.94 20.74
C ASP A 648 -33.00 5.46 21.72
N GLY A 649 -32.53 6.36 22.60
CA GLY A 649 -31.56 6.02 23.64
C GLY A 649 -30.09 6.21 23.24
N GLY A 650 -29.84 6.78 22.06
CA GLY A 650 -28.50 7.15 21.60
C GLY A 650 -27.93 8.33 22.39
N ARG A 651 -26.62 8.33 22.60
CA ARG A 651 -25.91 9.40 23.32
C ARG A 651 -24.84 10.02 22.44
N CYS A 652 -24.86 11.33 22.27
CA CYS A 652 -23.84 12.05 21.51
C CYS A 652 -23.26 13.21 22.31
N GLU A 653 -21.93 13.34 22.33
CA GLU A 653 -21.22 14.50 22.88
C GLU A 653 -20.44 15.21 21.77
N LEU A 654 -20.63 16.52 21.68
CA LEU A 654 -19.92 17.39 20.74
C LEU A 654 -19.05 18.38 21.51
N THR A 655 -17.80 18.53 21.09
CA THR A 655 -16.88 19.54 21.61
C THR A 655 -16.25 20.31 20.46
N ARG A 656 -16.39 21.64 20.45
CA ARG A 656 -15.82 22.53 19.41
C ARG A 656 -16.23 22.14 17.97
N CYS A 657 -17.46 21.66 17.80
CA CYS A 657 -17.99 21.24 16.50
C CYS A 657 -18.78 22.35 15.81
N ALA A 658 -18.75 22.37 14.47
CA ALA A 658 -19.58 23.24 13.65
C ALA A 658 -20.62 22.42 12.89
N VAL A 659 -21.91 22.74 13.06
CA VAL A 659 -23.03 22.11 12.37
C VAL A 659 -23.80 23.16 11.60
N ARG A 660 -23.48 23.34 10.31
CA ARG A 660 -23.93 24.50 9.53
C ARG A 660 -24.45 24.17 8.14
N GLY A 661 -25.36 25.00 7.63
CA GLY A 661 -25.85 24.93 6.24
C GLY A 661 -26.55 23.61 5.85
N ASN A 662 -27.00 22.82 6.82
CA ASN A 662 -27.80 21.61 6.57
C ASN A 662 -29.25 22.03 6.28
N LYS A 663 -29.98 21.28 5.44
CA LYS A 663 -31.34 21.69 5.03
C LYS A 663 -32.40 21.53 6.11
N LEU A 664 -32.16 20.64 7.07
CA LEU A 664 -33.03 20.43 8.23
C LEU A 664 -32.24 20.66 9.52
N PRO A 665 -32.91 21.07 10.60
CA PRO A 665 -32.28 21.16 11.91
C PRO A 665 -31.86 19.76 12.39
N SER A 666 -30.88 19.72 13.30
CA SER A 666 -30.53 18.48 13.99
C SER A 666 -31.73 17.93 14.79
N GLU A 667 -31.82 16.62 14.97
CA GLU A 667 -32.93 15.95 15.65
C GLU A 667 -32.43 15.15 16.86
N VAL A 668 -33.09 15.32 18.01
CA VAL A 668 -32.87 14.51 19.21
C VAL A 668 -34.22 13.98 19.68
N ALA A 669 -34.47 12.69 19.47
CA ALA A 669 -35.79 12.11 19.64
C ALA A 669 -35.76 10.76 20.37
N GLY A 670 -36.78 10.49 21.19
CA GLY A 670 -36.95 9.21 21.88
C GLY A 670 -36.39 9.20 23.31
N ALA A 671 -36.97 8.35 24.14
CA ALA A 671 -36.62 8.26 25.56
C ALA A 671 -35.15 7.82 25.72
N GLY A 672 -34.41 8.53 26.56
CA GLY A 672 -32.99 8.28 26.81
C GLY A 672 -32.03 8.85 25.75
N SER A 673 -32.55 9.45 24.67
CA SER A 673 -31.71 10.13 23.68
C SER A 673 -31.14 11.43 24.26
N TRP A 674 -29.82 11.60 24.17
CA TRP A 674 -29.14 12.75 24.78
C TRP A 674 -28.07 13.32 23.85
N LEU A 675 -28.05 14.65 23.75
CA LEU A 675 -27.05 15.42 23.04
C LEU A 675 -26.41 16.45 23.97
N GLY A 676 -25.12 16.27 24.28
CA GLY A 676 -24.30 17.25 24.98
C GLY A 676 -23.51 18.10 23.99
N THR A 677 -23.50 19.41 24.18
CA THR A 677 -22.74 20.34 23.32
C THR A 677 -21.83 21.23 24.16
N ARG A 678 -20.55 21.31 23.79
CA ARG A 678 -19.54 22.17 24.42
C ARG A 678 -18.86 23.00 23.36
N GLU A 679 -18.94 24.32 23.46
CA GLU A 679 -18.26 25.25 22.53
C GLU A 679 -18.60 25.00 21.05
N CYS A 680 -19.81 24.48 20.78
CA CYS A 680 -20.26 24.16 19.42
C CYS A 680 -21.01 25.33 18.78
N VAL A 681 -20.94 25.42 17.45
CA VAL A 681 -21.77 26.34 16.66
C VAL A 681 -22.74 25.54 15.81
N ILE A 682 -24.04 25.70 16.09
CA ILE A 682 -25.13 25.03 15.38
C ILE A 682 -26.06 26.11 14.85
N ASP A 683 -26.26 26.18 13.52
CA ASP A 683 -27.04 27.27 12.89
C ASP A 683 -28.50 27.28 13.36
N GLU A 684 -29.13 26.11 13.41
CA GLU A 684 -30.51 25.95 13.86
C GLU A 684 -30.56 25.13 15.15
N LYS A 685 -31.40 25.56 16.11
CA LYS A 685 -31.59 24.82 17.36
C LYS A 685 -32.04 23.39 17.07
N PRO A 686 -31.45 22.36 17.71
CA PRO A 686 -31.90 21.00 17.53
C PRO A 686 -33.38 20.85 17.90
N THR A 687 -34.11 20.14 17.05
CA THR A 687 -35.48 19.73 17.31
C THR A 687 -35.49 18.60 18.34
N VAL A 688 -36.25 18.79 19.41
CA VAL A 688 -36.32 17.84 20.53
C VAL A 688 -37.72 17.24 20.59
N ALA A 689 -37.81 15.91 20.57
CA ALA A 689 -39.08 15.20 20.57
C ALA A 689 -39.06 13.95 21.45
N ARG A 690 -40.25 13.49 21.86
CA ARG A 690 -40.47 12.17 22.50
C ARG A 690 -39.51 11.86 23.66
N GLY A 691 -39.19 12.86 24.48
CA GLY A 691 -38.33 12.69 25.67
C GLY A 691 -36.82 12.78 25.43
N GLY A 692 -36.37 13.24 24.25
CA GLY A 692 -34.96 13.57 24.01
C GLY A 692 -34.50 14.76 24.86
N VAL A 693 -33.19 14.84 25.10
CA VAL A 693 -32.57 15.90 25.91
C VAL A 693 -31.39 16.52 25.17
N VAL A 694 -31.33 17.86 25.18
CA VAL A 694 -30.19 18.63 24.67
C VAL A 694 -29.64 19.47 25.80
N GLU A 695 -28.34 19.37 26.03
CA GLU A 695 -27.64 20.03 27.13
C GLU A 695 -26.43 20.81 26.61
N VAL A 696 -26.25 22.03 27.12
CA VAL A 696 -25.04 22.82 26.89
C VAL A 696 -24.11 22.58 28.07
N LEU A 697 -22.98 21.92 27.80
CA LEU A 697 -21.98 21.56 28.79
C LEU A 697 -21.09 22.76 29.10
N ALA A 698 -20.60 22.84 30.34
CA ALA A 698 -19.64 23.85 30.75
C ALA A 698 -18.35 23.74 29.90
N PRO A 699 -17.69 24.89 29.62
CA PRO A 699 -16.37 24.88 28.97
C PRO A 699 -15.34 24.16 29.83
N GLU A 700 -14.31 23.57 29.21
CA GLU A 700 -13.23 22.92 29.95
C GLU A 700 -12.50 23.95 30.81
N GLY A 701 -12.75 23.92 32.12
CA GLY A 701 -12.05 24.77 33.07
C GLY A 701 -10.56 24.44 33.07
N LYS A 702 -9.71 25.46 32.83
CA LYS A 702 -8.28 25.41 33.20
C LYS A 702 -8.19 24.83 34.61
N GLY A 703 -7.43 23.73 34.76
CA GLY A 703 -7.31 22.94 35.98
C GLY A 703 -7.40 23.81 37.24
N GLY A 704 -8.39 23.49 38.08
CA GLY A 704 -8.60 24.18 39.34
C GLY A 704 -7.31 24.19 40.15
N LYS A 705 -6.81 25.40 40.44
CA LYS A 705 -5.99 25.61 41.63
C LYS A 705 -6.80 25.09 42.80
N ARG A 706 -6.40 23.94 43.36
CA ARG A 706 -6.80 23.53 44.71
C ARG A 706 -6.38 24.65 45.66
N GLY A 707 -7.36 25.45 46.10
CA GLY A 707 -7.20 26.40 47.19
C GLY A 707 -7.02 25.64 48.50
N LYS A 708 -6.02 26.06 49.26
CA LYS A 708 -5.71 25.60 50.62
C LYS A 708 -6.86 25.86 51.60
#